data_AF-A0A9P6YZ38-F1
#
_entry.id   AF-A0A9P6YZ38-F1
#
_cell.length_a   1.000
_cell.length_b   1.000
_cell.length_c   1.000
_cell.angle_alpha   90.00
_cell.angle_beta   90.00
_cell.angle_gamma   90.00
#
_symmetry.space_group_name_H-M   'P 1'
#
loop_
_entity.id
_entity.type
_entity.pdbx_description
1 polymer ?
#
loop_
_entity_poly.entity_id
_entity_poly.type
_entity_poly.pdbx_seq_one_letter_code
_entity_poly.pdbx_strand_id
1 'polypeptide(L)'
;MSAYLKEHDLLDTPERKSRWKPAESDRLVALVERDGPRWKSLTSVFPGRSAVCIRAHYLLCKGHQQTLTAEEKKRFHEAVSEMTPEVDWEALTKKIPKPLNILRRYYYNTYSSHTRHGRWTSDELDGLVGAVRRYGKDWVKVASEMEGRTVEQCRSKWAYEMNTRQKGRFTPREDQEIMRYVHLYGHDAFAKIKQAMNSPRTTAQLKNRYVHHLDPKLDKSPWTEEEEAEFFRLYSETQDLEKVQRMMNSRRKMKRGYTYVVTLLSICLIYAGSLYFVSKTTTASYPVLEKDEIIIEDTLSESCTINYTTMEPDVIKREKAVIVILVRNNELNPMRRTLREFEDRFNRKFNYPYVFLNDEPFSDEFKQSISALTKAEIEFGLVPQAMWSVPGHVNETLMHHQLDDYASRHVMYGGSLSYRHMCRFNSGFFYRHPLLEKYDYYWRVEPGVHFYCDLDYDPFRFMKENGKEYGFTITLKEIPETIPTLWEHTLKFAHEKQLNTTLLRFFGSPEGGYNLCHYWSNFEIASLNLWRDPRYQDYFDYLDSTGNFFYERWGDAIVHSLAAGLFLNKTQVHFFEDIGYKHDNFAHCVNDGIFGKCMCPEDVGNFDEMFGSCLSDWKSFRTEGLQWDFRKNGDQIVEEKE
;
A
#
# COMPACT_ATOMS: atom_id res chain seq x y z
N MET A 1 41.11 -3.13 -61.01
CA MET A 1 40.03 -2.65 -61.89
C MET A 1 39.08 -3.80 -62.12
N SER A 2 37.78 -3.59 -61.85
CA SER A 2 36.65 -4.35 -62.39
C SER A 2 36.46 -5.79 -61.87
N ALA A 3 35.31 -6.21 -61.32
CA ALA A 3 34.01 -5.58 -61.18
C ALA A 3 33.13 -6.46 -60.26
N TYR A 4 32.13 -5.83 -59.63
CA TYR A 4 30.92 -6.46 -59.07
C TYR A 4 30.98 -7.14 -57.70
N LEU A 5 31.13 -6.28 -56.69
CA LEU A 5 30.29 -6.30 -55.50
C LEU A 5 28.80 -6.30 -55.88
N LYS A 6 28.04 -7.32 -55.48
CA LYS A 6 26.60 -7.21 -55.21
C LYS A 6 26.09 -8.36 -54.33
N GLU A 7 25.51 -7.94 -53.20
CA GLU A 7 24.36 -8.55 -52.51
C GLU A 7 24.55 -9.94 -51.88
N HIS A 8 24.92 -9.98 -50.60
CA HIS A 8 24.06 -10.47 -49.50
C HIS A 8 24.83 -10.63 -48.16
N ASP A 9 25.20 -9.50 -47.54
CA ASP A 9 25.64 -9.47 -46.14
C ASP A 9 25.00 -8.27 -45.43
N LEU A 10 23.76 -8.43 -44.99
CA LEU A 10 23.10 -7.57 -44.00
C LEU A 10 22.05 -8.40 -43.24
N LEU A 11 22.50 -9.08 -42.18
CA LEU A 11 21.66 -9.30 -41.00
C LEU A 11 22.25 -8.48 -39.87
N ASP A 12 21.84 -7.22 -39.89
CA ASP A 12 22.08 -6.22 -38.86
C ASP A 12 21.29 -6.59 -37.59
N THR A 13 21.95 -6.48 -36.45
CA THR A 13 21.40 -6.77 -35.12
C THR A 13 20.23 -5.83 -34.77
N PRO A 14 19.25 -6.21 -33.90
CA PRO A 14 18.22 -5.30 -33.44
C PRO A 14 18.82 -4.29 -32.45
N GLU A 15 19.10 -3.08 -32.94
CA GLU A 15 19.55 -1.96 -32.12
C GLU A 15 18.55 -1.61 -31.01
N ARG A 16 19.10 -1.38 -29.82
CA ARG A 16 18.47 -0.72 -28.67
C ARG A 16 17.60 0.47 -29.10
N LYS A 17 16.43 0.63 -28.47
CA LYS A 17 15.67 1.90 -28.43
C LYS A 17 16.61 3.04 -28.00
N SER A 18 17.19 3.76 -28.95
CA SER A 18 18.28 4.69 -28.68
C SER A 18 17.80 5.91 -27.88
N ARG A 19 18.68 6.53 -27.10
CA ARG A 19 18.45 7.80 -26.39
C ARG A 19 18.55 8.97 -27.39
N TRP A 20 17.74 10.02 -27.27
CA TRP A 20 17.86 11.21 -28.13
C TRP A 20 19.15 11.97 -27.79
N LYS A 21 19.99 12.26 -28.78
CA LYS A 21 21.19 13.09 -28.58
C LYS A 21 20.82 14.58 -28.63
N PRO A 22 21.60 15.47 -27.98
CA PRO A 22 21.35 16.92 -28.01
C PRO A 22 21.27 17.49 -29.44
N ALA A 23 22.24 17.17 -30.30
CA ALA A 23 22.25 17.62 -31.69
C ALA A 23 21.05 17.12 -32.53
N GLU A 24 20.52 15.93 -32.22
CA GLU A 24 19.31 15.41 -32.87
C GLU A 24 18.06 16.16 -32.40
N SER A 25 18.04 16.57 -31.13
CA SER A 25 16.96 17.35 -30.53
C SER A 25 16.90 18.75 -31.11
N ASP A 26 18.06 19.41 -31.26
CA ASP A 26 18.17 20.73 -31.87
C ASP A 26 17.76 20.71 -33.35
N ARG A 27 18.20 19.68 -34.08
CA ARG A 27 17.82 19.46 -35.48
C ARG A 27 16.31 19.22 -35.63
N LEU A 28 15.69 18.49 -34.69
CA LEU A 28 14.25 18.26 -34.69
C LEU A 28 13.47 19.58 -34.51
N VAL A 29 13.88 20.41 -33.56
CA VAL A 29 13.24 21.71 -33.31
C VAL A 29 13.35 22.60 -34.54
N ALA A 30 14.54 22.72 -35.13
CA ALA A 30 14.78 23.54 -36.32
C ALA A 30 13.96 23.07 -37.53
N LEU A 31 13.85 21.77 -37.76
CA LEU A 31 13.07 21.22 -38.88
C LEU A 31 11.56 21.48 -38.71
N VAL A 32 11.01 21.31 -37.50
CA VAL A 32 9.59 21.57 -37.25
C VAL A 32 9.27 23.06 -37.35
N GLU A 33 10.19 23.94 -36.95
CA GLU A 33 10.03 25.40 -37.06
C GLU A 33 10.11 25.89 -38.50
N ARG A 34 11.01 25.33 -39.32
CA ARG A 34 11.15 25.68 -40.74
C ARG A 34 10.03 25.10 -41.60
N ASP A 35 9.70 23.83 -41.40
CA ASP A 35 8.92 23.03 -42.35
C ASP A 35 7.52 22.66 -41.83
N GLY A 36 7.19 23.01 -40.59
CA GLY A 36 5.93 22.67 -39.92
C GLY A 36 5.87 21.23 -39.36
N PRO A 37 4.83 20.88 -38.57
CA PRO A 37 4.73 19.63 -37.81
C PRO A 37 4.34 18.42 -38.68
N ARG A 38 5.16 18.11 -39.69
CA ARG A 38 4.96 16.98 -40.62
C ARG A 38 5.51 15.67 -40.03
N TRP A 39 4.93 15.20 -38.93
CA TRP A 39 5.46 14.09 -38.11
C TRP A 39 5.72 12.79 -38.87
N LYS A 40 4.85 12.43 -39.82
CA LYS A 40 5.06 11.24 -40.66
C LYS A 40 6.26 11.43 -41.59
N SER A 41 6.40 12.60 -42.22
CA SER A 41 7.52 12.92 -43.10
C SER A 41 8.85 13.03 -42.35
N LEU A 42 8.83 13.43 -41.07
CA LEU A 42 10.04 13.51 -40.25
C LEU A 42 10.62 12.13 -39.87
N THR A 43 9.86 11.04 -40.03
CA THR A 43 10.38 9.68 -39.77
C THR A 43 11.49 9.25 -40.74
N SER A 44 11.53 9.81 -41.95
CA SER A 44 12.64 9.58 -42.89
C SER A 44 13.91 10.34 -42.51
N VAL A 45 13.78 11.41 -41.73
CA VAL A 45 14.92 12.23 -41.25
C VAL A 45 15.50 11.69 -39.95
N PHE A 46 14.67 11.01 -39.15
CA PHE A 46 15.07 10.35 -37.90
C PHE A 46 14.82 8.83 -38.00
N PRO A 47 15.69 8.08 -38.70
CA PRO A 47 15.51 6.64 -38.92
C PRO A 47 15.45 5.89 -37.58
N GLY A 48 14.55 4.91 -37.48
CA GLY A 48 14.29 4.18 -36.23
C GLY A 48 13.37 4.90 -35.23
N ARG A 49 12.87 6.11 -35.54
CA ARG A 49 11.90 6.84 -34.69
C ARG A 49 10.52 6.89 -35.34
N SER A 50 9.49 6.50 -34.58
CA SER A 50 8.11 6.64 -35.02
C SER A 50 7.64 8.10 -34.96
N ALA A 51 6.67 8.46 -35.80
CA ALA A 51 6.08 9.81 -35.81
C ALA A 51 5.55 10.26 -34.43
N VAL A 52 5.08 9.30 -33.63
CA VAL A 52 4.60 9.53 -32.26
C VAL A 52 5.76 9.87 -31.33
N CYS A 53 6.88 9.14 -31.43
CA CYS A 53 8.08 9.40 -30.65
C CYS A 53 8.67 10.79 -30.95
N ILE A 54 8.72 11.15 -32.23
CA ILE A 54 9.21 12.46 -32.70
C ILE A 54 8.34 13.59 -32.14
N ARG A 55 7.01 13.46 -32.23
CA ARG A 55 6.07 14.46 -31.70
C ARG A 55 6.22 14.63 -30.19
N ALA A 56 6.30 13.53 -29.44
CA ALA A 56 6.43 13.57 -27.98
C ALA A 56 7.73 14.27 -27.55
N HIS A 57 8.84 13.96 -28.21
CA HIS A 57 10.14 14.59 -27.93
C HIS A 57 10.15 16.09 -28.27
N TYR A 58 9.56 16.50 -29.40
CA TYR A 58 9.41 17.92 -29.74
C TYR A 58 8.61 18.70 -28.69
N LEU A 59 7.52 18.12 -28.16
CA LEU A 59 6.72 18.76 -27.11
C LEU A 59 7.51 18.92 -25.81
N LEU A 60 8.38 17.97 -25.47
CA LEU A 60 9.31 18.07 -24.34
C LEU A 60 10.35 19.19 -24.55
N CYS A 61 10.94 19.28 -25.75
CA CYS A 61 11.88 20.36 -26.11
C CYS A 61 11.21 21.74 -26.04
N LYS A 62 9.96 21.86 -26.53
CA LYS A 62 9.16 23.10 -26.44
C LYS A 62 8.79 23.45 -25.00
N GLY A 63 8.50 22.46 -24.15
CA GLY A 63 8.23 22.67 -22.73
C GLY A 63 9.43 23.25 -21.98
N HIS A 64 10.64 22.75 -22.27
CA HIS A 64 11.90 23.27 -21.70
C HIS A 64 12.21 24.70 -22.16
N GLN A 65 11.89 25.08 -23.41
CA GLN A 65 12.06 26.46 -23.89
C GLN A 65 11.18 27.49 -23.17
N GLN A 66 10.05 27.06 -22.58
CA GLN A 66 9.03 27.93 -21.96
C GLN A 66 9.30 28.29 -20.49
N THR A 67 10.27 27.67 -19.83
CA THR A 67 10.62 27.93 -18.42
C THR A 67 11.91 28.73 -18.29
N LEU A 68 12.03 29.55 -17.23
CA LEU A 68 13.29 30.21 -16.87
C LEU A 68 14.26 29.18 -16.28
N THR A 69 15.47 29.11 -16.84
CA THR A 69 16.60 28.36 -16.29
C THR A 69 17.07 28.96 -14.96
N ALA A 70 17.88 28.23 -14.18
CA ALA A 70 18.41 28.71 -12.91
C ALA A 70 19.18 30.04 -13.05
N GLU A 71 19.98 30.17 -14.11
CA GLU A 71 20.74 31.38 -14.41
C GLU A 71 19.83 32.54 -14.83
N GLU A 72 18.81 32.28 -15.65
CA GLU A 72 17.83 33.30 -16.03
C GLU A 72 16.98 33.75 -14.84
N LYS A 73 16.68 32.87 -13.89
CA LYS A 73 16.01 33.23 -12.62
C LYS A 73 16.88 34.12 -11.76
N LYS A 74 18.17 33.85 -11.66
CA LYS A 74 19.13 34.69 -10.93
C LYS A 74 19.18 36.10 -11.53
N ARG A 75 19.38 36.18 -12.85
CA ARG A 75 19.35 37.44 -13.61
C ARG A 75 18.02 38.18 -13.50
N PHE A 76 16.90 37.45 -13.39
CA PHE A 76 15.58 38.00 -13.14
C PHE A 76 15.48 38.70 -11.80
N HIS A 77 16.00 38.09 -10.74
CA HIS A 77 15.95 38.66 -9.39
C HIS A 77 16.82 39.92 -9.29
N GLU A 78 18.03 39.88 -9.87
CA GLU A 78 18.94 41.01 -9.94
C GLU A 78 18.30 42.20 -10.71
N ALA A 79 17.76 41.93 -11.90
CA ALA A 79 17.13 42.97 -12.72
C ALA A 79 15.87 43.58 -12.07
N VAL A 80 15.06 42.78 -11.38
CA VAL A 80 13.88 43.27 -10.65
C VAL A 80 14.27 44.10 -9.43
N SER A 81 15.32 43.71 -8.70
CA SER A 81 15.82 44.45 -7.54
C SER A 81 16.39 45.83 -7.89
N GLU A 82 16.92 46.00 -9.11
CA GLU A 82 17.41 47.30 -9.61
C GLU A 82 16.26 48.24 -10.03
N MET A 83 15.08 47.70 -10.33
CA MET A 83 13.95 48.44 -10.92
C MET A 83 12.87 48.82 -9.89
N THR A 84 13.05 48.54 -8.60
CA THR A 84 12.05 48.92 -7.57
C THR A 84 12.00 50.45 -7.37
N PRO A 85 10.80 51.06 -7.22
CA PRO A 85 9.53 50.44 -6.82
C PRO A 85 8.59 50.00 -7.96
N GLU A 86 8.87 50.33 -9.23
CA GLU A 86 8.02 49.95 -10.37
C GLU A 86 8.80 49.22 -11.47
N VAL A 87 8.39 47.99 -11.78
CA VAL A 87 9.08 47.15 -12.76
C VAL A 87 8.81 47.61 -14.20
N ASP A 88 9.86 48.06 -14.89
CA ASP A 88 9.87 48.30 -16.34
C ASP A 88 9.95 46.97 -17.11
N TRP A 89 8.80 46.53 -17.60
CA TRP A 89 8.65 45.28 -18.37
C TRP A 89 9.37 45.26 -19.71
N GLU A 90 9.54 46.42 -20.34
CA GLU A 90 10.20 46.53 -21.64
C GLU A 90 11.72 46.47 -21.48
N ALA A 91 12.26 47.07 -20.42
CA ALA A 91 13.66 46.89 -20.04
C ALA A 91 13.96 45.46 -19.58
N LEU A 92 13.04 44.82 -18.84
CA LEU A 92 13.22 43.46 -18.32
C LEU A 92 13.24 42.40 -19.43
N THR A 93 12.38 42.55 -20.45
CA THR A 93 12.37 41.66 -21.64
C THR A 93 13.62 41.80 -22.52
N LYS A 94 14.29 42.96 -22.50
CA LYS A 94 15.59 43.15 -23.16
C LYS A 94 16.74 42.48 -22.39
N LYS A 95 16.70 42.53 -21.04
CA LYS A 95 17.70 41.87 -20.19
C LYS A 95 17.56 40.34 -20.20
N ILE A 96 16.33 39.82 -20.28
CA ILE A 96 16.05 38.38 -20.22
C ILE A 96 15.24 38.00 -21.46
N PRO A 97 15.85 37.28 -22.43
CA PRO A 97 15.24 37.01 -23.73
C PRO A 97 14.17 35.91 -23.62
N LYS A 98 13.09 36.23 -22.90
CA LYS A 98 11.91 35.38 -22.73
C LYS A 98 10.64 36.20 -23.00
N PRO A 99 9.57 35.56 -23.50
CA PRO A 99 8.31 36.24 -23.74
C PRO A 99 7.77 36.92 -22.47
N LEU A 100 7.21 38.13 -22.65
CA LEU A 100 6.74 39.00 -21.57
C LEU A 100 5.76 38.32 -20.60
N ASN A 101 4.89 37.44 -21.13
CA ASN A 101 3.94 36.67 -20.34
C ASN A 101 4.62 35.70 -19.37
N ILE A 102 5.80 35.17 -19.70
CA ILE A 102 6.58 34.27 -18.83
C ILE A 102 7.22 35.07 -17.69
N LEU A 103 7.80 36.23 -18.01
CA LEU A 103 8.42 37.13 -17.03
C LEU A 103 7.39 37.69 -16.04
N ARG A 104 6.22 38.13 -16.52
CA ARG A 104 5.10 38.56 -15.66
C ARG A 104 4.61 37.43 -14.76
N ARG A 105 4.41 36.24 -15.33
CA ARG A 105 3.98 35.06 -14.57
C ARG A 105 4.97 34.73 -13.45
N TYR A 106 6.26 34.80 -13.71
CA TYR A 106 7.29 34.53 -12.70
C TYR A 106 7.34 35.63 -11.63
N TYR A 107 7.25 36.90 -12.02
CA TYR A 107 7.20 38.03 -11.10
C TYR A 107 6.04 37.92 -10.09
N TYR A 108 4.81 37.78 -10.57
CA TYR A 108 3.63 37.75 -9.70
C TYR A 108 3.62 36.52 -8.80
N ASN A 109 4.17 35.38 -9.24
CA ASN A 109 4.28 34.19 -8.41
C ASN A 109 5.39 34.27 -7.35
N THR A 110 6.36 35.19 -7.49
CA THR A 110 7.55 35.25 -6.63
C THR A 110 7.49 36.44 -5.66
N TYR A 111 6.97 37.58 -6.12
CA TYR A 111 7.00 38.85 -5.39
C TYR A 111 5.62 39.33 -4.90
N SER A 112 4.53 38.62 -5.21
CA SER A 112 3.20 38.95 -4.68
C SER A 112 3.03 38.38 -3.26
N SER A 113 3.20 39.22 -2.25
CA SER A 113 3.14 38.87 -0.82
C SER A 113 1.74 38.51 -0.28
N HIS A 114 0.71 38.45 -1.13
CA HIS A 114 -0.68 38.12 -0.75
C HIS A 114 -1.18 36.79 -1.35
N THR A 115 -0.33 36.03 -2.03
CA THR A 115 -0.73 34.80 -2.73
C THR A 115 -0.46 33.55 -1.87
N ARG A 116 -1.51 32.76 -1.60
CA ARG A 116 -1.42 31.47 -0.91
C ARG A 116 -0.96 30.37 -1.88
N HIS A 117 0.20 29.81 -1.60
CA HIS A 117 0.75 28.64 -2.30
C HIS A 117 0.60 27.39 -1.42
N GLY A 118 0.07 26.29 -1.98
CA GLY A 118 -0.15 25.06 -1.22
C GLY A 118 -1.48 24.36 -1.53
N ARG A 119 -1.77 23.28 -0.79
CA ARG A 119 -3.00 22.47 -0.92
C ARG A 119 -4.25 23.34 -0.77
N TRP A 120 -5.30 22.98 -1.49
CA TRP A 120 -6.62 23.60 -1.37
C TRP A 120 -7.34 23.02 -0.14
N THR A 121 -7.91 23.87 0.71
CA THR A 121 -8.77 23.44 1.83
C THR A 121 -10.18 23.09 1.34
N SER A 122 -10.98 22.43 2.17
CA SER A 122 -12.39 22.14 1.83
C SER A 122 -13.17 23.44 1.59
N ASP A 123 -12.99 24.43 2.46
CA ASP A 123 -13.68 25.72 2.35
C ASP A 123 -13.30 26.49 1.08
N GLU A 124 -12.02 26.42 0.65
CA GLU A 124 -11.58 27.01 -0.61
C GLU A 124 -12.19 26.27 -1.82
N LEU A 125 -12.41 24.96 -1.71
CA LEU A 125 -13.05 24.19 -2.78
C LEU A 125 -14.54 24.49 -2.88
N ASP A 126 -15.22 24.57 -1.74
CA ASP A 126 -16.64 24.96 -1.68
C ASP A 126 -16.83 26.40 -2.14
N GLY A 127 -15.92 27.29 -1.76
CA GLY A 127 -15.84 28.67 -2.25
C GLY A 127 -15.64 28.73 -3.77
N LEU A 128 -14.69 27.94 -4.33
CA LEU A 128 -14.45 27.87 -5.77
C LEU A 128 -15.69 27.37 -6.53
N VAL A 129 -16.36 26.34 -5.99
CA VAL A 129 -17.59 25.80 -6.59
C VAL A 129 -18.71 26.82 -6.52
N GLY A 130 -18.87 27.52 -5.40
CA GLY A 130 -19.86 28.58 -5.22
C GLY A 130 -19.63 29.78 -6.16
N ALA A 131 -18.39 30.22 -6.28
CA ALA A 131 -17.99 31.32 -7.16
C ALA A 131 -18.20 30.97 -8.64
N VAL A 132 -17.83 29.76 -9.07
CA VAL A 132 -18.05 29.32 -10.47
C VAL A 132 -19.54 29.14 -10.77
N ARG A 133 -20.37 28.74 -9.79
CA ARG A 133 -21.84 28.70 -9.96
C ARG A 133 -22.44 30.10 -10.18
N ARG A 134 -21.90 31.13 -9.51
CA ARG A 134 -22.39 32.51 -9.62
C ARG A 134 -21.89 33.24 -10.86
N TYR A 135 -20.59 33.14 -11.16
CA TYR A 135 -19.93 33.94 -12.20
C TYR A 135 -19.56 33.15 -13.46
N GLY A 136 -19.83 31.84 -13.50
CA GLY A 136 -19.39 30.98 -14.59
C GLY A 136 -17.86 30.85 -14.65
N LYS A 137 -17.31 30.76 -15.87
CA LYS A 137 -15.85 30.67 -16.09
C LYS A 137 -15.18 32.05 -16.23
N ASP A 138 -15.79 33.09 -15.66
CA ASP A 138 -15.18 34.41 -15.54
C ASP A 138 -14.14 34.37 -14.40
N TRP A 139 -12.95 33.86 -14.72
CA TRP A 139 -11.93 33.54 -13.73
C TRP A 139 -11.38 34.75 -12.98
N VAL A 140 -11.55 35.96 -13.53
CA VAL A 140 -11.17 37.21 -12.86
C VAL A 140 -12.13 37.47 -11.70
N LYS A 141 -13.44 37.32 -11.92
CA LYS A 141 -14.45 37.45 -10.85
C LYS A 141 -14.38 36.30 -9.86
N VAL A 142 -14.17 35.08 -10.34
CA VAL A 142 -13.99 33.91 -9.47
C VAL A 142 -12.79 34.10 -8.54
N ALA A 143 -11.64 34.55 -9.06
CA ALA A 143 -10.46 34.79 -8.23
C ALA A 143 -10.64 35.97 -7.25
N SER A 144 -11.45 36.98 -7.61
CA SER A 144 -11.72 38.11 -6.70
C SER A 144 -12.49 37.72 -5.44
N GLU A 145 -13.21 36.59 -5.45
CA GLU A 145 -13.87 36.03 -4.26
C GLU A 145 -13.02 34.99 -3.53
N MET A 146 -11.88 34.62 -4.10
CA MET A 146 -11.00 33.59 -3.57
C MET A 146 -9.82 34.25 -2.87
N GLU A 147 -9.96 34.50 -1.58
CA GLU A 147 -8.94 35.20 -0.78
C GLU A 147 -7.58 34.50 -0.88
N GLY A 148 -6.61 35.20 -1.47
CA GLY A 148 -5.24 34.71 -1.65
C GLY A 148 -5.05 33.64 -2.74
N ARG A 149 -6.04 33.28 -3.57
CA ARG A 149 -5.85 32.37 -4.71
C ARG A 149 -5.89 33.11 -6.05
N THR A 150 -4.96 32.79 -6.94
CA THR A 150 -4.87 33.43 -8.26
C THR A 150 -5.89 32.86 -9.25
N VAL A 151 -6.16 33.65 -10.30
CA VAL A 151 -6.95 33.26 -11.49
C VAL A 151 -6.52 31.90 -12.04
N GLU A 152 -5.22 31.66 -12.15
CA GLU A 152 -4.70 30.43 -12.74
C GLU A 152 -4.83 29.23 -11.80
N GLN A 153 -4.68 29.44 -10.49
CA GLN A 153 -4.93 28.40 -9.49
C GLN A 153 -6.41 27.97 -9.53
N CYS A 154 -7.34 28.92 -9.56
CA CYS A 154 -8.79 28.65 -9.62
C CYS A 154 -9.17 27.88 -10.89
N ARG A 155 -8.69 28.35 -12.05
CA ARG A 155 -8.93 27.71 -13.34
C ARG A 155 -8.36 26.29 -13.40
N SER A 156 -7.12 26.12 -12.96
CA SER A 156 -6.42 24.82 -12.99
C SER A 156 -7.09 23.82 -12.05
N LYS A 157 -7.47 24.26 -10.84
CA LYS A 157 -8.15 23.41 -9.87
C LYS A 157 -9.53 22.98 -10.37
N TRP A 158 -10.33 23.89 -10.93
CA TRP A 158 -11.61 23.55 -11.52
C TRP A 158 -11.48 22.56 -12.69
N ALA A 159 -10.51 22.77 -13.58
CA ALA A 159 -10.26 21.86 -14.70
C ALA A 159 -9.87 20.46 -14.24
N TYR A 160 -9.06 20.35 -13.18
CA TYR A 160 -8.68 19.07 -12.58
C TYR A 160 -9.87 18.36 -11.93
N GLU A 161 -10.66 19.04 -11.08
CA GLU A 161 -11.80 18.46 -10.37
C GLU A 161 -12.91 17.96 -11.33
N MET A 162 -13.17 18.71 -12.41
CA MET A 162 -14.18 18.29 -13.39
C MET A 162 -13.72 17.11 -14.26
N ASN A 163 -12.41 17.03 -14.56
CA ASN A 163 -11.86 15.96 -15.42
C ASN A 163 -11.61 14.66 -14.63
N THR A 164 -11.31 14.74 -13.34
CA THR A 164 -11.13 13.58 -12.44
C THR A 164 -12.47 12.92 -12.09
N ARG A 165 -13.53 13.70 -11.83
CA ARG A 165 -14.88 13.16 -11.60
C ARG A 165 -15.46 12.38 -12.78
N GLN A 166 -15.03 12.66 -14.02
CA GLN A 166 -15.52 11.97 -15.22
C GLN A 166 -14.82 10.62 -15.50
N LYS A 167 -13.66 10.33 -14.88
CA LYS A 167 -12.80 9.17 -15.19
C LYS A 167 -12.60 8.15 -14.05
N GLY A 168 -13.18 8.36 -12.86
CA GLY A 168 -13.02 7.45 -11.71
C GLY A 168 -13.67 6.07 -11.89
N ARG A 169 -13.40 5.12 -10.98
CA ARG A 169 -14.08 3.80 -10.92
C ARG A 169 -15.59 3.99 -10.70
N PHE A 170 -16.39 3.05 -11.19
CA PHE A 170 -17.84 3.02 -10.89
C PHE A 170 -18.05 2.62 -9.43
N THR A 171 -18.89 3.36 -8.72
CA THR A 171 -19.28 3.07 -7.34
C THR A 171 -20.37 2.00 -7.29
N PRO A 172 -20.51 1.25 -6.17
CA PRO A 172 -21.61 0.30 -6.00
C PRO A 172 -22.99 0.93 -6.14
N ARG A 173 -23.15 2.20 -5.72
CA ARG A 173 -24.39 2.98 -5.91
C ARG A 173 -24.67 3.27 -7.38
N GLU A 174 -23.65 3.67 -8.15
CA GLU A 174 -23.78 3.83 -9.61
C GLU A 174 -24.17 2.50 -10.26
N ASP A 175 -23.57 1.38 -9.83
CA ASP A 175 -23.89 0.05 -10.37
C ASP A 175 -25.33 -0.36 -10.07
N GLN A 176 -25.83 -0.14 -8.84
CA GLN A 176 -27.22 -0.40 -8.46
C GLN A 176 -28.21 0.43 -9.28
N GLU A 177 -27.93 1.71 -9.46
CA GLU A 177 -28.78 2.61 -10.25
C GLU A 177 -28.75 2.25 -11.75
N ILE A 178 -27.58 1.89 -12.30
CA ILE A 178 -27.47 1.37 -13.68
C ILE A 178 -28.35 0.13 -13.82
N MET A 179 -28.24 -0.84 -12.91
CA MET A 179 -29.03 -2.07 -12.93
C MET A 179 -30.53 -1.80 -12.84
N ARG A 180 -30.95 -0.93 -11.92
CA ARG A 180 -32.35 -0.53 -11.74
C ARG A 180 -32.94 0.09 -12.99
N TYR A 181 -32.24 1.06 -13.60
CA TYR A 181 -32.76 1.75 -14.78
C TYR A 181 -32.64 0.95 -16.07
N VAL A 182 -31.66 0.04 -16.18
CA VAL A 182 -31.62 -0.93 -17.29
C VAL A 182 -32.80 -1.91 -17.19
N HIS A 183 -33.17 -2.34 -15.97
CA HIS A 183 -34.37 -3.14 -15.76
C HIS A 183 -35.66 -2.38 -16.15
N LEU A 184 -35.74 -1.09 -15.82
CA LEU A 184 -36.92 -0.26 -16.08
C LEU A 184 -37.08 0.17 -17.55
N TYR A 185 -35.98 0.50 -18.25
CA TYR A 185 -36.03 1.09 -19.60
C TYR A 185 -35.50 0.19 -20.71
N GLY A 186 -34.90 -0.95 -20.37
CA GLY A 186 -34.29 -1.88 -21.32
C GLY A 186 -32.82 -1.56 -21.63
N HIS A 187 -32.13 -2.56 -22.18
CA HIS A 187 -30.68 -2.60 -22.39
C HIS A 187 -30.15 -1.71 -23.54
N ASP A 188 -31.03 -1.10 -24.35
CA ASP A 188 -30.64 -0.18 -25.42
C ASP A 188 -30.85 1.30 -25.07
N ALA A 189 -31.50 1.59 -23.93
CA ALA A 189 -31.96 2.93 -23.59
C ALA A 189 -30.95 3.76 -22.77
N PHE A 190 -29.64 3.61 -23.00
CA PHE A 190 -28.60 4.26 -22.17
C PHE A 190 -28.60 5.79 -22.18
N ALA A 191 -29.19 6.43 -23.21
CA ALA A 191 -29.42 7.86 -23.20
C ALA A 191 -30.50 8.28 -22.17
N LYS A 192 -31.59 7.51 -22.07
CA LYS A 192 -32.65 7.71 -21.06
C LYS A 192 -32.14 7.36 -19.67
N ILE A 193 -31.36 6.29 -19.54
CA ILE A 193 -30.75 5.88 -18.25
C ILE A 193 -29.82 6.97 -17.72
N LYS A 194 -28.95 7.54 -18.57
CA LYS A 194 -28.09 8.67 -18.18
C LYS A 194 -28.93 9.84 -17.64
N GLN A 195 -30.02 10.18 -18.33
CA GLN A 195 -30.92 11.27 -17.95
C GLN A 195 -31.64 10.99 -16.62
N ALA A 196 -32.17 9.77 -16.44
CA ALA A 196 -32.88 9.36 -15.25
C ALA A 196 -31.97 9.32 -14.00
N MET A 197 -30.73 8.87 -14.17
CA MET A 197 -29.72 8.85 -13.12
C MET A 197 -29.12 10.24 -12.81
N ASN A 198 -29.39 11.25 -13.65
CA ASN A 198 -28.64 12.51 -13.69
C ASN A 198 -27.10 12.28 -13.66
N SER A 199 -26.62 11.29 -14.40
CA SER A 199 -25.25 10.81 -14.27
C SER A 199 -24.25 11.75 -14.97
N PRO A 200 -23.11 12.09 -14.32
CA PRO A 200 -22.02 12.81 -14.97
C PRO A 200 -21.22 11.93 -15.96
N ARG A 201 -21.52 10.63 -16.06
CA ARG A 201 -20.86 9.68 -16.99
C ARG A 201 -21.47 9.77 -18.39
N THR A 202 -20.66 9.45 -19.39
CA THR A 202 -21.15 9.35 -20.78
C THR A 202 -22.02 8.10 -20.97
N THR A 203 -22.93 8.13 -21.95
CA THR A 203 -23.77 6.98 -22.31
C THR A 203 -22.93 5.75 -22.67
N ALA A 204 -21.80 5.95 -23.32
CA ALA A 204 -20.84 4.89 -23.65
C ALA A 204 -20.21 4.26 -22.40
N GLN A 205 -19.87 5.06 -21.38
CA GLN A 205 -19.32 4.55 -20.11
C GLN A 205 -20.36 3.71 -19.35
N LEU A 206 -21.61 4.17 -19.26
CA LEU A 206 -22.70 3.43 -18.62
C LEU A 206 -22.99 2.12 -19.35
N LYS A 207 -23.08 2.16 -20.70
CA LYS A 207 -23.28 0.99 -21.53
C LYS A 207 -22.16 -0.03 -21.35
N ASN A 208 -20.91 0.42 -21.45
CA ASN A 208 -19.76 -0.46 -21.24
C ASN A 208 -19.77 -1.06 -19.84
N ARG A 209 -20.05 -0.28 -18.78
CA ARG A 209 -20.12 -0.81 -17.42
C ARG A 209 -21.15 -1.93 -17.29
N TYR A 210 -22.35 -1.73 -17.79
CA TYR A 210 -23.41 -2.73 -17.76
C TYR A 210 -23.03 -3.99 -18.55
N VAL A 211 -22.77 -3.85 -19.85
CA VAL A 211 -22.49 -4.97 -20.78
C VAL A 211 -21.28 -5.80 -20.34
N HIS A 212 -20.33 -5.20 -19.61
CA HIS A 212 -19.07 -5.86 -19.30
C HIS A 212 -18.91 -6.33 -17.86
N HIS A 213 -19.74 -5.86 -16.93
CA HIS A 213 -19.56 -6.13 -15.51
C HIS A 213 -20.87 -6.42 -14.76
N LEU A 214 -21.99 -5.82 -15.18
CA LEU A 214 -23.24 -5.87 -14.41
C LEU A 214 -24.31 -6.78 -15.02
N ASP A 215 -24.25 -7.05 -16.34
CA ASP A 215 -25.23 -7.90 -17.01
C ASP A 215 -25.34 -9.28 -16.33
N PRO A 216 -26.52 -9.65 -15.77
CA PRO A 216 -26.73 -10.93 -15.09
C PRO A 216 -26.50 -12.15 -15.97
N LYS A 217 -26.50 -11.99 -17.30
CA LYS A 217 -26.22 -13.08 -18.24
C LYS A 217 -24.74 -13.44 -18.32
N LEU A 218 -23.84 -12.62 -17.78
CA LEU A 218 -22.40 -12.88 -17.77
C LEU A 218 -22.06 -13.94 -16.73
N ASP A 219 -21.41 -15.01 -17.18
CA ASP A 219 -20.84 -16.01 -16.29
C ASP A 219 -19.49 -15.52 -15.74
N LYS A 220 -19.37 -15.49 -14.40
CA LYS A 220 -18.23 -14.95 -13.64
C LYS A 220 -17.43 -16.05 -12.93
N SER A 221 -17.82 -17.33 -13.00
CA SER A 221 -17.09 -18.42 -12.36
C SER A 221 -15.72 -18.67 -13.02
N PRO A 222 -14.80 -19.38 -12.34
CA PRO A 222 -13.54 -19.85 -12.95
C PRO A 222 -13.79 -20.66 -14.21
N TRP A 223 -12.80 -20.68 -15.12
CA TRP A 223 -12.81 -21.52 -16.32
C TRP A 223 -12.56 -22.98 -15.95
N THR A 224 -13.19 -23.91 -16.65
CA THR A 224 -12.86 -25.35 -16.51
C THR A 224 -11.73 -25.75 -17.45
N GLU A 225 -11.05 -26.85 -17.16
CA GLU A 225 -9.95 -27.38 -18.00
C GLU A 225 -10.41 -27.67 -19.44
N GLU A 226 -11.66 -28.13 -19.61
CA GLU A 226 -12.24 -28.39 -20.93
C GLU A 226 -12.50 -27.09 -21.71
N GLU A 227 -13.03 -26.07 -21.04
CA GLU A 227 -13.26 -24.74 -21.63
C GLU A 227 -11.93 -24.09 -22.06
N GLU A 228 -10.87 -24.26 -21.25
CA GLU A 228 -9.53 -23.79 -21.58
C GLU A 228 -8.97 -24.50 -22.82
N ALA A 229 -9.02 -25.84 -22.84
CA ALA A 229 -8.54 -26.63 -23.98
C ALA A 229 -9.27 -26.27 -25.30
N GLU A 230 -10.60 -26.10 -25.24
CA GLU A 230 -11.38 -25.69 -26.39
C GLU A 230 -11.05 -24.26 -26.85
N PHE A 231 -10.88 -23.32 -25.91
CA PHE A 231 -10.45 -21.95 -26.21
C PHE A 231 -9.09 -21.93 -26.92
N PHE A 232 -8.12 -22.70 -26.42
CA PHE A 232 -6.80 -22.82 -27.02
C PHE A 232 -6.86 -23.31 -28.46
N ARG A 233 -7.62 -24.38 -28.71
CA ARG A 233 -7.80 -24.95 -30.05
C ARG A 233 -8.39 -23.90 -30.99
N LEU A 234 -9.51 -23.29 -30.62
CA LEU A 234 -10.22 -22.32 -31.46
C LEU A 234 -9.42 -21.03 -31.68
N TYR A 235 -8.71 -20.54 -30.66
CA TYR A 235 -7.88 -19.34 -30.79
C TYR A 235 -6.63 -19.59 -31.64
N SER A 236 -6.03 -20.79 -31.56
CA SER A 236 -4.89 -21.16 -32.42
C SER A 236 -5.25 -21.18 -33.90
N GLU A 237 -6.49 -21.59 -34.23
CA GLU A 237 -6.99 -21.66 -35.60
C GLU A 237 -7.43 -20.29 -36.14
N THR A 238 -8.00 -19.43 -35.28
CA THR A 238 -8.67 -18.20 -35.74
C THR A 238 -7.92 -16.91 -35.45
N GLN A 239 -7.10 -16.87 -34.39
CA GLN A 239 -6.46 -15.69 -33.80
C GLN A 239 -7.42 -14.51 -33.52
N ASP A 240 -8.73 -14.77 -33.42
CA ASP A 240 -9.78 -13.76 -33.29
C ASP A 240 -10.68 -14.10 -32.09
N LEU A 241 -10.56 -13.30 -31.01
CA LEU A 241 -11.30 -13.52 -29.77
C LEU A 241 -12.83 -13.39 -29.93
N GLU A 242 -13.32 -12.60 -30.88
CA GLU A 242 -14.76 -12.46 -31.15
C GLU A 242 -15.31 -13.67 -31.92
N LYS A 243 -14.47 -14.25 -32.78
CA LYS A 243 -14.82 -15.49 -33.48
C LYS A 243 -14.82 -16.68 -32.53
N VAL A 244 -13.82 -16.80 -31.66
CA VAL A 244 -13.77 -17.83 -30.61
C VAL A 244 -14.98 -17.73 -29.67
N GLN A 245 -15.33 -16.52 -29.22
CA GLN A 245 -16.50 -16.29 -28.38
C GLN A 245 -17.80 -16.83 -29.01
N ARG A 246 -17.98 -16.60 -30.32
CA ARG A 246 -19.15 -17.09 -31.07
C ARG A 246 -19.11 -18.60 -31.25
N MET A 247 -17.95 -19.18 -31.54
CA MET A 247 -17.78 -20.61 -31.78
C MET A 247 -17.98 -21.45 -30.51
N MET A 248 -17.52 -20.96 -29.36
CA MET A 248 -17.76 -21.60 -28.05
C MET A 248 -19.20 -21.40 -27.54
N ASN A 249 -19.98 -20.49 -28.17
CA ASN A 249 -21.31 -20.08 -27.69
C ASN A 249 -21.33 -19.72 -26.18
N SER A 250 -20.23 -19.16 -25.68
CA SER A 250 -20.02 -18.96 -24.24
C SER A 250 -20.62 -17.64 -23.76
N ARG A 251 -21.06 -17.61 -22.49
CA ARG A 251 -21.48 -16.38 -21.79
C ARG A 251 -20.35 -15.71 -20.99
N ARG A 252 -19.14 -16.32 -20.98
CA ARG A 252 -17.92 -15.79 -20.35
C ARG A 252 -17.23 -14.78 -21.25
N LYS A 253 -16.20 -14.09 -20.74
CA LYS A 253 -15.34 -13.22 -21.56
C LYS A 253 -14.03 -13.89 -21.98
N MET A 254 -13.80 -14.03 -23.28
CA MET A 254 -12.57 -14.59 -23.86
C MET A 254 -11.27 -13.87 -23.47
N LYS A 255 -11.32 -12.57 -23.12
CA LYS A 255 -10.12 -11.82 -22.72
C LYS A 255 -9.43 -12.39 -21.48
N ARG A 256 -10.19 -13.01 -20.55
CA ARG A 256 -9.62 -13.69 -19.38
C ARG A 256 -8.88 -14.97 -19.75
N GLY A 257 -9.46 -15.79 -20.63
CA GLY A 257 -8.78 -16.97 -21.20
C GLY A 257 -7.50 -16.59 -21.94
N TYR A 258 -7.56 -15.57 -22.81
CA TYR A 258 -6.37 -15.05 -23.50
C TYR A 258 -5.27 -14.58 -22.55
N THR A 259 -5.60 -13.85 -21.47
CA THR A 259 -4.61 -13.43 -20.48
C THR A 259 -3.97 -14.63 -19.79
N TYR A 260 -4.77 -15.62 -19.39
CA TYR A 260 -4.27 -16.87 -18.80
C TYR A 260 -3.29 -17.60 -19.74
N VAL A 261 -3.65 -17.73 -21.02
CA VAL A 261 -2.80 -18.32 -22.07
C VAL A 261 -1.47 -17.58 -22.23
N VAL A 262 -1.49 -16.26 -22.33
CA VAL A 262 -0.26 -15.45 -22.48
C VAL A 262 0.63 -15.59 -21.24
N THR A 263 0.03 -15.66 -20.05
CA THR A 263 0.76 -15.90 -18.80
C THR A 263 1.43 -17.28 -18.82
N LEU A 264 0.71 -18.34 -19.22
CA LEU A 264 1.24 -19.70 -19.31
C LEU A 264 2.38 -19.82 -20.34
N LEU A 265 2.22 -19.23 -21.52
CA LEU A 265 3.26 -19.19 -22.56
C LEU A 265 4.49 -18.40 -22.09
N SER A 266 4.29 -17.30 -21.35
CA SER A 266 5.39 -16.52 -20.77
C SER A 266 6.17 -17.33 -19.74
N ILE A 267 5.47 -18.11 -18.90
CA ILE A 267 6.10 -19.03 -17.94
C ILE A 267 6.89 -20.12 -18.66
N CYS A 268 6.33 -20.73 -19.72
CA CYS A 268 7.03 -21.73 -20.52
C CYS A 268 8.28 -21.18 -21.22
N LEU A 269 8.24 -19.94 -21.72
CA LEU A 269 9.39 -19.27 -22.34
C LEU A 269 10.50 -18.96 -21.31
N ILE A 270 10.13 -18.56 -20.10
CA ILE A 270 11.07 -18.36 -18.99
C ILE A 270 11.73 -19.69 -18.60
N TYR A 271 10.94 -20.77 -18.52
CA TYR A 271 11.45 -22.09 -18.18
C TYR A 271 12.39 -22.63 -19.26
N ALA A 272 12.03 -22.53 -20.54
CA ALA A 272 12.90 -22.92 -21.65
C ALA A 272 14.19 -22.08 -21.71
N GLY A 273 14.10 -20.77 -21.43
CA GLY A 273 15.26 -19.88 -21.31
C GLY A 273 16.19 -20.27 -20.16
N SER A 274 15.63 -20.68 -19.02
CA SER A 274 16.41 -21.15 -17.87
C SER A 274 17.13 -22.47 -18.15
N LEU A 275 16.49 -23.42 -18.83
CA LEU A 275 17.12 -24.68 -19.25
C LEU A 275 18.25 -24.46 -20.27
N TYR A 276 18.08 -23.52 -21.20
CA TYR A 276 19.13 -23.14 -22.14
C TYR A 276 20.35 -22.55 -21.42
N PHE A 277 20.13 -21.67 -20.45
CA PHE A 277 21.18 -21.04 -19.64
C PHE A 277 21.97 -22.06 -18.82
N VAL A 278 21.27 -23.01 -18.19
CA VAL A 278 21.87 -24.11 -17.42
C VAL A 278 22.72 -25.00 -18.33
N SER A 279 22.27 -25.31 -19.56
CA SER A 279 23.07 -26.14 -20.47
C SER A 279 24.40 -25.47 -20.89
N LYS A 280 24.44 -24.13 -20.95
CA LYS A 280 25.63 -23.36 -21.33
C LYS A 280 26.62 -23.11 -20.18
N THR A 281 26.20 -23.24 -18.93
CA THR A 281 27.09 -23.05 -17.77
C THR A 281 27.85 -24.33 -17.37
N THR A 282 27.53 -25.48 -17.96
CA THR A 282 28.15 -26.77 -17.62
C THR A 282 29.51 -27.09 -18.28
N THR A 283 30.13 -26.18 -19.04
CA THR A 283 31.41 -26.44 -19.73
C THR A 283 32.57 -25.55 -19.28
N ALA A 284 32.66 -25.22 -17.99
CA ALA A 284 33.84 -24.58 -17.42
C ALA A 284 34.50 -25.50 -16.39
N SER A 285 35.51 -26.25 -16.83
CA SER A 285 36.37 -27.08 -15.99
C SER A 285 37.25 -26.19 -15.10
N TYR A 286 37.21 -26.39 -13.78
CA TYR A 286 38.19 -25.87 -12.83
C TYR A 286 39.08 -27.02 -12.32
N PRO A 287 40.41 -26.84 -12.22
CA PRO A 287 41.29 -27.89 -11.72
C PRO A 287 41.26 -27.94 -10.19
N VAL A 288 41.29 -29.17 -9.67
CA VAL A 288 41.42 -29.52 -8.25
C VAL A 288 42.90 -29.41 -7.85
N LEU A 289 43.20 -28.84 -6.68
CA LEU A 289 44.52 -28.91 -6.06
C LEU A 289 44.38 -29.50 -4.65
N GLU A 290 45.16 -30.56 -4.42
CA GLU A 290 45.22 -31.40 -3.23
C GLU A 290 45.82 -30.69 -2.01
N LYS A 291 45.44 -31.18 -0.83
CA LYS A 291 45.99 -30.83 0.49
C LYS A 291 47.39 -31.41 0.64
N ASP A 292 48.34 -30.59 1.11
CA ASP A 292 49.49 -31.08 1.87
C ASP A 292 49.75 -30.15 3.08
N GLU A 293 50.02 -30.80 4.23
CA GLU A 293 50.42 -30.19 5.50
C GLU A 293 51.86 -29.67 5.43
N ILE A 294 52.13 -28.47 5.95
CA ILE A 294 53.50 -28.03 6.25
C ILE A 294 53.55 -27.35 7.62
N ILE A 295 54.44 -27.90 8.45
CA ILE A 295 54.91 -27.45 9.77
C ILE A 295 55.75 -26.17 9.59
N ILE A 296 55.52 -25.15 10.42
CA ILE A 296 56.34 -23.92 10.40
C ILE A 296 57.21 -23.88 11.66
N GLU A 297 58.53 -24.00 11.44
CA GLU A 297 59.57 -23.64 12.39
C GLU A 297 59.81 -22.11 12.40
N ASP A 298 60.17 -21.67 13.60
CA ASP A 298 60.41 -20.31 14.06
C ASP A 298 61.64 -19.66 13.38
N THR A 299 61.50 -18.45 12.85
CA THR A 299 62.60 -17.46 12.78
C THR A 299 62.07 -16.03 12.64
N LEU A 300 62.49 -15.21 13.60
CA LEU A 300 62.25 -13.77 13.74
C LEU A 300 62.98 -12.93 12.67
N SER A 301 62.31 -11.92 12.10
CA SER A 301 62.90 -10.57 11.95
C SER A 301 61.86 -9.48 11.62
N GLU A 302 61.68 -8.57 12.57
CA GLU A 302 61.52 -7.10 12.48
C GLU A 302 60.46 -6.43 11.55
N SER A 303 59.45 -5.91 12.25
CA SER A 303 58.85 -4.56 12.14
C SER A 303 57.98 -4.20 10.93
N CYS A 304 56.67 -4.14 11.18
CA CYS A 304 55.89 -2.90 11.05
C CYS A 304 54.61 -3.05 11.88
N THR A 305 54.57 -2.37 13.03
CA THR A 305 53.42 -2.31 13.91
C THR A 305 52.35 -1.40 13.32
N ILE A 306 51.24 -1.98 12.86
CA ILE A 306 49.96 -1.28 12.78
C ILE A 306 49.15 -1.78 13.97
N ASN A 307 48.93 -0.89 14.95
CA ASN A 307 48.01 -1.13 16.06
C ASN A 307 46.59 -1.22 15.51
N TYR A 308 46.15 -2.43 15.18
CA TYR A 308 44.74 -2.75 15.28
C TYR A 308 44.46 -2.95 16.76
N THR A 309 44.00 -1.91 17.44
CA THR A 309 43.16 -2.11 18.62
C THR A 309 41.99 -2.95 18.15
N THR A 310 42.06 -4.25 18.41
CA THR A 310 40.93 -5.16 18.38
C THR A 310 39.91 -4.57 19.34
N MET A 311 38.96 -3.80 18.82
CA MET A 311 37.71 -3.59 19.52
C MET A 311 37.14 -4.98 19.72
N GLU A 312 37.05 -5.42 20.98
CA GLU A 312 36.25 -6.56 21.34
C GLU A 312 34.87 -6.38 20.70
N PRO A 313 34.24 -7.45 20.17
CA PRO A 313 32.87 -7.36 19.71
C PRO A 313 32.04 -6.98 20.93
N ASP A 314 31.61 -5.72 20.95
CA ASP A 314 30.68 -5.21 21.94
C ASP A 314 29.52 -6.21 21.99
N VAL A 315 29.37 -6.91 23.12
CA VAL A 315 28.33 -7.91 23.31
C VAL A 315 27.03 -7.13 23.28
N ILE A 316 26.43 -6.99 22.08
CA ILE A 316 25.17 -6.29 21.89
C ILE A 316 24.17 -7.00 22.79
N LYS A 317 23.86 -6.38 23.93
CA LYS A 317 22.89 -6.87 24.88
C LYS A 317 21.52 -6.82 24.20
N ARG A 318 21.00 -7.98 23.81
CA ARG A 318 19.69 -8.13 23.18
C ARG A 318 18.60 -8.14 24.24
N GLU A 319 17.44 -7.62 23.89
CA GLU A 319 16.26 -7.68 24.77
C GLU A 319 15.73 -9.12 24.82
N LYS A 320 15.00 -9.46 25.89
CA LYS A 320 14.30 -10.75 25.96
C LYS A 320 13.09 -10.70 25.04
N ALA A 321 13.30 -10.96 23.76
CA ALA A 321 12.26 -10.85 22.74
C ALA A 321 12.17 -12.10 21.87
N VAL A 322 11.00 -12.29 21.25
CA VAL A 322 10.69 -13.48 20.45
C VAL A 322 9.78 -13.13 19.28
N ILE A 323 9.95 -13.84 18.16
CA ILE A 323 9.02 -13.78 17.04
C ILE A 323 7.93 -14.83 17.25
N VAL A 324 6.67 -14.43 17.32
CA VAL A 324 5.54 -15.32 17.65
C VAL A 324 4.66 -15.50 16.43
N ILE A 325 4.39 -16.76 16.09
CA ILE A 325 3.66 -17.14 14.89
C ILE A 325 2.62 -18.20 15.27
N LEU A 326 1.34 -17.87 15.07
CA LEU A 326 0.24 -18.85 15.14
C LEU A 326 -0.08 -19.28 13.71
N VAL A 327 0.09 -20.57 13.39
CA VAL A 327 -0.01 -21.06 12.01
C VAL A 327 -0.37 -22.54 11.96
N ARG A 328 -1.12 -22.94 10.93
CA ARG A 328 -1.50 -24.33 10.69
C ARG A 328 -0.51 -25.05 9.78
N ASN A 329 -0.51 -26.38 9.87
CA ASN A 329 0.31 -27.24 8.99
C ASN A 329 0.07 -26.97 7.48
N ASN A 330 -1.17 -26.70 7.08
CA ASN A 330 -1.53 -26.44 5.68
C ASN A 330 -1.10 -25.06 5.15
N GLU A 331 -0.59 -24.18 6.02
CA GLU A 331 -0.10 -22.84 5.67
C GLU A 331 1.44 -22.80 5.51
N LEU A 332 2.08 -23.96 5.43
CA LEU A 332 3.54 -24.10 5.29
C LEU A 332 4.11 -23.24 4.15
N ASN A 333 3.52 -23.31 2.96
CA ASN A 333 4.05 -22.59 1.79
C ASN A 333 3.96 -21.06 1.93
N PRO A 334 2.81 -20.47 2.30
CA PRO A 334 2.73 -19.07 2.70
C PRO A 334 3.74 -18.69 3.78
N MET A 335 3.86 -19.50 4.85
CA MET A 335 4.77 -19.21 5.96
C MET A 335 6.24 -19.21 5.52
N ARG A 336 6.66 -20.16 4.68
CA ARG A 336 8.03 -20.20 4.13
C ARG A 336 8.40 -18.93 3.37
N ARG A 337 7.46 -18.36 2.61
CA ARG A 337 7.68 -17.10 1.87
C ARG A 337 7.87 -15.95 2.85
N THR A 338 6.95 -15.79 3.79
CA THR A 338 7.04 -14.77 4.84
C THR A 338 8.35 -14.87 5.60
N LEU A 339 8.74 -16.07 6.05
CA LEU A 339 9.93 -16.26 6.86
C LEU A 339 11.20 -15.91 6.08
N ARG A 340 11.26 -16.23 4.77
CA ARG A 340 12.38 -15.80 3.92
C ARG A 340 12.50 -14.29 3.83
N GLU A 341 11.40 -13.60 3.54
CA GLU A 341 11.41 -12.14 3.47
C GLU A 341 11.79 -11.53 4.84
N PHE A 342 11.23 -12.04 5.92
CA PHE A 342 11.51 -11.55 7.27
C PHE A 342 12.98 -11.77 7.69
N GLU A 343 13.56 -12.93 7.37
CA GLU A 343 14.98 -13.21 7.56
C GLU A 343 15.86 -12.27 6.74
N ASP A 344 15.54 -12.08 5.45
CA ASP A 344 16.30 -11.23 4.54
C ASP A 344 16.32 -9.77 5.00
N ARG A 345 15.15 -9.24 5.42
CA ARG A 345 14.97 -7.85 5.83
C ARG A 345 15.49 -7.55 7.22
N PHE A 346 15.34 -8.47 8.17
CA PHE A 346 15.59 -8.22 9.58
C PHE A 346 16.35 -9.36 10.25
N ASN A 347 15.73 -10.53 10.42
CA ASN A 347 16.13 -11.42 11.51
C ASN A 347 17.46 -12.15 11.26
N ARG A 348 17.95 -12.24 10.02
CA ARG A 348 19.29 -12.77 9.76
C ARG A 348 20.40 -11.93 10.42
N LYS A 349 20.15 -10.64 10.66
CA LYS A 349 21.08 -9.71 11.31
C LYS A 349 21.03 -9.81 12.85
N PHE A 350 19.84 -10.01 13.41
CA PHE A 350 19.60 -9.94 14.86
C PHE A 350 19.39 -11.29 15.53
N ASN A 351 18.98 -12.32 14.78
CA ASN A 351 18.86 -13.72 15.19
C ASN A 351 18.06 -13.89 16.49
N TYR A 352 16.88 -13.26 16.56
CA TYR A 352 15.89 -13.47 17.61
C TYR A 352 15.19 -14.83 17.43
N PRO A 353 14.85 -15.53 18.53
CA PRO A 353 14.20 -16.84 18.47
C PRO A 353 12.77 -16.75 17.94
N TYR A 354 12.28 -17.88 17.42
CA TYR A 354 10.91 -18.06 16.96
C TYR A 354 10.13 -18.99 17.88
N VAL A 355 8.89 -18.65 18.16
CA VAL A 355 7.90 -19.55 18.77
C VAL A 355 6.75 -19.73 17.78
N PHE A 356 6.61 -20.95 17.27
CA PHE A 356 5.50 -21.37 16.43
C PHE A 356 4.45 -22.07 17.29
N LEU A 357 3.21 -21.61 17.22
CA LEU A 357 2.06 -22.17 17.93
C LEU A 357 1.04 -22.69 16.92
N ASN A 358 0.36 -23.78 17.27
CA ASN A 358 -0.72 -24.37 16.48
C ASN A 358 -1.72 -25.07 17.40
N ASP A 359 -3.00 -25.08 17.04
CA ASP A 359 -4.04 -25.83 17.75
C ASP A 359 -3.96 -27.35 17.49
N GLU A 360 -3.19 -27.75 16.48
CA GLU A 360 -2.84 -29.14 16.21
C GLU A 360 -1.32 -29.39 16.32
N PRO A 361 -0.87 -30.63 16.54
CA PRO A 361 0.54 -30.95 16.50
C PRO A 361 1.16 -30.61 15.14
N PHE A 362 2.30 -29.92 15.14
CA PHE A 362 3.06 -29.66 13.92
C PHE A 362 3.63 -30.95 13.33
N SER A 363 3.48 -31.12 12.01
CA SER A 363 4.08 -32.24 11.27
C SER A 363 5.61 -32.12 11.21
N ASP A 364 6.28 -33.26 11.05
CA ASP A 364 7.74 -33.27 10.90
C ASP A 364 8.19 -32.53 9.63
N GLU A 365 7.41 -32.64 8.55
CA GLU A 365 7.62 -31.86 7.32
C GLU A 365 7.61 -30.36 7.62
N PHE A 366 6.62 -29.87 8.37
CA PHE A 366 6.51 -28.46 8.72
C PHE A 366 7.74 -28.01 9.52
N LYS A 367 8.08 -28.75 10.59
CA LYS A 367 9.22 -28.42 11.47
C LYS A 367 10.54 -28.40 10.71
N GLN A 368 10.83 -29.43 9.92
CA GLN A 368 12.07 -29.52 9.13
C GLN A 368 12.15 -28.40 8.08
N SER A 369 11.04 -28.15 7.38
CA SER A 369 10.98 -27.16 6.31
C SER A 369 11.20 -25.74 6.83
N ILE A 370 10.57 -25.37 7.96
CA ILE A 370 10.75 -24.07 8.61
C ILE A 370 12.15 -23.93 9.21
N SER A 371 12.64 -24.96 9.90
CA SER A 371 13.97 -24.93 10.54
C SER A 371 15.10 -24.74 9.52
N ALA A 372 14.92 -25.20 8.28
CA ALA A 372 15.91 -25.02 7.21
C ALA A 372 16.03 -23.57 6.70
N LEU A 373 15.13 -22.65 7.10
CA LEU A 373 15.10 -21.28 6.58
C LEU A 373 15.86 -20.25 7.44
N THR A 374 16.20 -20.58 8.67
CA THR A 374 16.85 -19.65 9.61
C THR A 374 17.91 -20.36 10.46
N LYS A 375 18.84 -19.59 11.02
CA LYS A 375 19.79 -20.06 12.05
C LYS A 375 19.31 -19.74 13.47
N ALA A 376 18.23 -18.99 13.61
CA ALA A 376 17.66 -18.66 14.90
C ALA A 376 17.09 -19.93 15.58
N GLU A 377 17.06 -19.92 16.90
CA GLU A 377 16.39 -20.97 17.68
C GLU A 377 14.88 -20.95 17.38
N ILE A 378 14.29 -22.15 17.26
CA ILE A 378 12.87 -22.31 16.99
C ILE A 378 12.27 -23.27 18.01
N GLU A 379 11.19 -22.85 18.65
CA GLU A 379 10.37 -23.68 19.52
C GLU A 379 8.99 -23.88 18.88
N PHE A 380 8.52 -25.13 18.82
CA PHE A 380 7.19 -25.49 18.31
C PHE A 380 6.29 -25.91 19.48
N GLY A 381 5.21 -25.16 19.72
CA GLY A 381 4.25 -25.38 20.79
C GLY A 381 2.88 -25.81 20.29
N LEU A 382 2.27 -26.77 20.98
CA LEU A 382 0.84 -27.10 20.84
C LEU A 382 0.04 -26.19 21.79
N VAL A 383 -0.96 -25.49 21.26
CA VAL A 383 -1.88 -24.70 22.07
C VAL A 383 -2.69 -25.64 22.96
N PRO A 384 -2.66 -25.48 24.30
CA PRO A 384 -3.47 -26.31 25.19
C PRO A 384 -4.96 -26.19 24.86
N GLN A 385 -5.69 -27.31 24.91
CA GLN A 385 -7.12 -27.33 24.58
C GLN A 385 -7.94 -26.33 25.42
N ALA A 386 -7.58 -26.10 26.68
CA ALA A 386 -8.24 -25.12 27.54
C ALA A 386 -8.12 -23.66 27.04
N MET A 387 -7.10 -23.36 26.23
CA MET A 387 -6.91 -22.05 25.57
C MET A 387 -7.59 -21.97 24.20
N TRP A 388 -8.01 -23.12 23.63
CA TRP A 388 -8.60 -23.25 22.30
C TRP A 388 -9.90 -24.07 22.34
N SER A 389 -10.78 -23.74 23.29
CA SER A 389 -12.09 -24.38 23.46
C SER A 389 -13.19 -23.34 23.69
N VAL A 390 -14.45 -23.77 23.51
CA VAL A 390 -15.62 -22.97 23.87
C VAL A 390 -15.76 -23.04 25.40
N PRO A 391 -15.81 -21.89 26.12
CA PRO A 391 -16.01 -21.89 27.57
C PRO A 391 -17.36 -22.45 27.98
N GLY A 392 -17.44 -23.09 29.15
CA GLY A 392 -18.67 -23.75 29.62
C GLY A 392 -19.86 -22.81 29.90
N HIS A 393 -19.64 -21.50 30.03
CA HIS A 393 -20.72 -20.51 30.17
C HIS A 393 -21.35 -20.10 28.83
N VAL A 394 -20.75 -20.48 27.70
CA VAL A 394 -21.29 -20.20 26.37
C VAL A 394 -22.37 -21.22 26.03
N ASN A 395 -23.56 -20.75 25.68
CA ASN A 395 -24.66 -21.56 25.21
C ASN A 395 -24.38 -21.99 23.76
N GLU A 396 -24.07 -23.28 23.58
CA GLU A 396 -23.73 -23.84 22.26
C GLU A 396 -24.85 -23.68 21.23
N THR A 397 -26.12 -23.84 21.62
CA THR A 397 -27.25 -23.67 20.69
C THR A 397 -27.34 -22.25 20.16
N LEU A 398 -27.18 -21.25 21.05
CA LEU A 398 -27.16 -19.85 20.64
C LEU A 398 -25.94 -19.53 19.79
N MET A 399 -24.76 -20.04 20.15
CA MET A 399 -23.53 -19.88 19.38
C MET A 399 -23.70 -20.41 17.95
N HIS A 400 -24.21 -21.64 17.78
CA HIS A 400 -24.44 -22.23 16.46
C HIS A 400 -25.44 -21.41 15.63
N HIS A 401 -26.54 -20.95 16.23
CA HIS A 401 -27.47 -20.06 15.56
C HIS A 401 -26.80 -18.74 15.10
N GLN A 402 -25.92 -18.16 15.91
CA GLN A 402 -25.19 -16.93 15.54
C GLN A 402 -24.15 -17.17 14.44
N LEU A 403 -23.47 -18.33 14.44
CA LEU A 403 -22.57 -18.72 13.35
C LEU A 403 -23.33 -18.80 12.02
N ASP A 404 -24.51 -19.43 12.02
CA ASP A 404 -25.37 -19.56 10.84
C ASP A 404 -25.92 -18.20 10.37
N ASP A 405 -26.36 -17.33 11.30
CA ASP A 405 -26.80 -15.97 10.98
C ASP A 405 -25.68 -15.16 10.30
N TYR A 406 -24.49 -15.12 10.89
CA TYR A 406 -23.35 -14.38 10.34
C TYR A 406 -22.91 -14.94 8.99
N ALA A 407 -22.95 -16.26 8.81
CA ALA A 407 -22.70 -16.90 7.52
C ALA A 407 -23.73 -16.49 6.47
N SER A 408 -25.02 -16.47 6.82
CA SER A 408 -26.12 -16.09 5.91
C SER A 408 -26.02 -14.63 5.44
N ARG A 409 -25.53 -13.75 6.31
CA ARG A 409 -25.28 -12.33 6.00
C ARG A 409 -23.96 -12.09 5.25
N HIS A 410 -23.22 -13.15 4.92
CA HIS A 410 -21.94 -13.08 4.23
C HIS A 410 -20.89 -12.23 4.96
N VAL A 411 -20.94 -12.21 6.30
CA VAL A 411 -19.91 -11.57 7.12
C VAL A 411 -18.63 -12.38 6.98
N MET A 412 -17.49 -11.72 6.75
CA MET A 412 -16.19 -12.38 6.59
C MET A 412 -15.89 -13.25 7.82
N TYR A 413 -15.56 -14.53 7.59
CA TYR A 413 -15.36 -15.54 8.64
C TYR A 413 -16.55 -15.71 9.60
N GLY A 414 -17.74 -15.23 9.24
CA GLY A 414 -18.90 -15.15 10.13
C GLY A 414 -19.34 -16.49 10.73
N GLY A 415 -19.33 -17.54 9.91
CA GLY A 415 -19.64 -18.92 10.32
C GLY A 415 -18.43 -19.75 10.74
N SER A 416 -17.24 -19.16 10.90
CA SER A 416 -16.03 -19.92 11.26
C SER A 416 -15.82 -19.96 12.78
N LEU A 417 -16.13 -21.11 13.39
CA LEU A 417 -15.84 -21.35 14.81
C LEU A 417 -14.33 -21.29 15.09
N SER A 418 -13.52 -21.88 14.21
CA SER A 418 -12.05 -21.87 14.36
C SER A 418 -11.45 -20.45 14.33
N TYR A 419 -12.08 -19.52 13.58
CA TYR A 419 -11.67 -18.11 13.57
C TYR A 419 -12.02 -17.42 14.89
N ARG A 420 -13.18 -17.72 15.49
CA ARG A 420 -13.57 -17.21 16.81
C ARG A 420 -12.63 -17.72 17.92
N HIS A 421 -12.21 -18.99 17.85
CA HIS A 421 -11.14 -19.51 18.72
C HIS A 421 -9.83 -18.76 18.55
N MET A 422 -9.40 -18.50 17.31
CA MET A 422 -8.19 -17.74 17.03
C MET A 422 -8.24 -16.33 17.62
N CYS A 423 -9.35 -15.60 17.40
CA CYS A 423 -9.51 -14.25 17.95
C CYS A 423 -9.50 -14.26 19.49
N ARG A 424 -10.18 -15.22 20.12
CA ARG A 424 -10.13 -15.38 21.58
C ARG A 424 -8.73 -15.74 22.07
N PHE A 425 -8.03 -16.63 21.39
CA PHE A 425 -6.66 -17.06 21.74
C PHE A 425 -5.67 -15.91 21.68
N ASN A 426 -5.69 -15.14 20.59
CA ASN A 426 -4.84 -13.96 20.45
C ASN A 426 -5.21 -12.85 21.44
N SER A 427 -6.49 -12.72 21.81
CA SER A 427 -6.91 -11.76 22.86
C SER A 427 -6.51 -12.19 24.27
N GLY A 428 -6.52 -13.49 24.58
CA GLY A 428 -6.53 -13.94 25.98
C GLY A 428 -5.36 -14.79 26.42
N PHE A 429 -4.70 -15.47 25.48
CA PHE A 429 -3.98 -16.70 25.83
C PHE A 429 -2.59 -16.84 25.25
N PHE A 430 -2.30 -16.27 24.06
CA PHE A 430 -0.99 -16.49 23.43
C PHE A 430 0.17 -16.12 24.38
N TYR A 431 0.08 -14.96 25.04
CA TYR A 431 1.08 -14.45 26.00
C TYR A 431 1.19 -15.26 27.31
N ARG A 432 0.22 -16.15 27.56
CA ARG A 432 0.17 -17.10 28.69
C ARG A 432 0.75 -18.47 28.32
N HIS A 433 1.08 -18.71 27.06
CA HIS A 433 1.68 -19.97 26.64
C HIS A 433 3.05 -20.15 27.32
N PRO A 434 3.40 -21.34 27.86
CA PRO A 434 4.64 -21.54 28.62
C PRO A 434 5.91 -21.14 27.87
N LEU A 435 5.94 -21.34 26.55
CA LEU A 435 7.09 -20.94 25.71
C LEU A 435 7.34 -19.42 25.70
N LEU A 436 6.33 -18.60 26.04
CA LEU A 436 6.45 -17.15 26.03
C LEU A 436 6.84 -16.57 27.41
N GLU A 437 6.82 -17.37 28.48
CA GLU A 437 7.04 -16.90 29.86
C GLU A 437 8.41 -16.22 30.04
N LYS A 438 9.44 -16.70 29.34
CA LYS A 438 10.82 -16.21 29.44
C LYS A 438 11.10 -14.90 28.68
N TYR A 439 10.14 -14.39 27.91
CA TYR A 439 10.30 -13.19 27.09
C TYR A 439 9.51 -11.99 27.64
N ASP A 440 10.02 -10.79 27.37
CA ASP A 440 9.44 -9.49 27.72
C ASP A 440 8.75 -8.83 26.52
N TYR A 441 9.22 -9.07 25.30
CA TYR A 441 8.65 -8.52 24.06
C TYR A 441 8.34 -9.62 23.05
N TYR A 442 7.39 -9.35 22.15
CA TYR A 442 7.10 -10.20 21.00
C TYR A 442 6.94 -9.39 19.73
N TRP A 443 7.24 -10.03 18.59
CA TRP A 443 6.81 -9.57 17.28
C TRP A 443 5.90 -10.64 16.66
N ARG A 444 4.62 -10.31 16.48
CA ARG A 444 3.67 -11.17 15.78
C ARG A 444 3.92 -11.13 14.27
N VAL A 445 4.07 -12.32 13.68
CA VAL A 445 4.23 -12.51 12.23
C VAL A 445 3.23 -13.58 11.79
N GLU A 446 2.52 -13.33 10.69
CA GLU A 446 1.51 -14.25 10.14
C GLU A 446 1.95 -14.88 8.81
N PRO A 447 1.42 -16.06 8.44
CA PRO A 447 1.68 -16.64 7.13
C PRO A 447 1.13 -15.77 6.00
N GLY A 448 1.87 -15.65 4.89
CA GLY A 448 1.40 -14.98 3.68
C GLY A 448 1.55 -13.45 3.67
N VAL A 449 2.22 -12.88 4.66
CA VAL A 449 2.57 -11.45 4.72
C VAL A 449 3.88 -11.16 4.01
N HIS A 450 4.10 -9.89 3.68
CA HIS A 450 5.32 -9.41 3.02
C HIS A 450 6.06 -8.34 3.81
N PHE A 451 7.40 -8.37 3.73
CA PHE A 451 8.30 -7.36 4.30
C PHE A 451 9.15 -6.72 3.20
N TYR A 452 9.00 -5.41 3.03
CA TYR A 452 9.56 -4.70 1.88
C TYR A 452 10.85 -3.95 2.18
N CYS A 453 11.09 -3.57 3.43
CA CYS A 453 12.20 -2.69 3.81
C CYS A 453 13.23 -3.44 4.65
N ASP A 454 14.51 -3.24 4.37
CA ASP A 454 15.57 -3.73 5.26
C ASP A 454 15.55 -2.94 6.57
N LEU A 455 15.61 -3.64 7.70
CA LEU A 455 15.70 -3.06 9.03
C LEU A 455 17.14 -3.22 9.54
N ASP A 456 17.82 -2.11 9.80
CA ASP A 456 19.24 -2.08 10.23
C ASP A 456 19.41 -1.73 11.71
N TYR A 457 18.31 -1.61 12.45
CA TYR A 457 18.32 -1.42 13.90
C TYR A 457 17.45 -2.48 14.58
N ASP A 458 17.63 -2.62 15.89
CA ASP A 458 16.87 -3.56 16.71
C ASP A 458 15.57 -2.89 17.21
N PRO A 459 14.39 -3.30 16.69
CA PRO A 459 13.12 -2.68 17.07
C PRO A 459 12.73 -2.99 18.52
N PHE A 460 13.14 -4.13 19.08
CA PHE A 460 12.84 -4.43 20.48
C PHE A 460 13.62 -3.53 21.43
N ARG A 461 14.90 -3.32 21.12
CA ARG A 461 15.73 -2.37 21.85
C ARG A 461 15.20 -0.94 21.71
N PHE A 462 14.79 -0.54 20.49
CA PHE A 462 14.15 0.75 20.27
C PHE A 462 12.90 0.93 21.15
N MET A 463 12.02 -0.08 21.19
CA MET A 463 10.81 -0.05 22.01
C MET A 463 11.17 0.13 23.49
N LYS A 464 12.16 -0.62 24.00
CA LYS A 464 12.61 -0.53 25.39
C LYS A 464 13.21 0.83 25.74
N GLU A 465 14.16 1.31 24.93
CA GLU A 465 14.89 2.56 25.18
C GLU A 465 13.98 3.79 25.08
N ASN A 466 12.92 3.73 24.27
CA ASN A 466 11.99 4.85 24.05
C ASN A 466 10.67 4.73 24.82
N GLY A 467 10.59 3.79 25.79
CA GLY A 467 9.42 3.59 26.64
C GLY A 467 8.14 3.26 25.86
N LYS A 468 8.27 2.47 24.79
CA LYS A 468 7.15 2.00 23.96
C LYS A 468 6.68 0.63 24.44
N GLU A 469 5.37 0.44 24.48
CA GLU A 469 4.72 -0.80 24.92
C GLU A 469 4.01 -1.50 23.76
N TYR A 470 3.54 -0.76 22.75
CA TYR A 470 2.81 -1.31 21.61
C TYR A 470 3.20 -0.62 20.30
N GLY A 471 3.45 -1.40 19.25
CA GLY A 471 3.92 -0.91 17.97
C GLY A 471 3.18 -1.54 16.80
N PHE A 472 2.81 -0.74 15.79
CA PHE A 472 2.00 -1.17 14.64
C PHE A 472 2.47 -0.54 13.31
N THR A 473 2.03 -1.11 12.19
CA THR A 473 2.25 -0.57 10.82
C THR A 473 0.97 -0.17 10.11
N ILE A 474 -0.17 -0.82 10.36
CA ILE A 474 -1.43 -0.53 9.68
C ILE A 474 -2.54 -0.25 10.70
N THR A 475 -3.43 0.68 10.35
CA THR A 475 -4.69 0.91 11.07
C THR A 475 -5.86 0.81 10.12
N LEU A 476 -6.98 0.29 10.61
CA LEU A 476 -8.18 0.00 9.81
C LEU A 476 -9.45 0.36 10.57
N LYS A 477 -10.54 0.56 9.83
CA LYS A 477 -11.90 0.54 10.37
C LYS A 477 -12.46 -0.88 10.33
N GLU A 478 -12.97 -1.35 11.46
CA GLU A 478 -13.63 -2.65 11.56
C GLU A 478 -15.04 -2.61 10.95
N ILE A 479 -15.52 -3.78 10.53
CA ILE A 479 -16.88 -4.06 10.09
C ILE A 479 -17.81 -3.98 11.31
N PRO A 480 -18.73 -2.99 11.40
CA PRO A 480 -19.57 -2.77 12.57
C PRO A 480 -20.34 -4.01 13.03
N GLU A 481 -20.82 -4.81 12.08
CA GLU A 481 -21.61 -6.02 12.30
C GLU A 481 -20.88 -7.11 13.08
N THR A 482 -19.56 -6.99 13.25
CA THR A 482 -18.73 -8.01 13.92
C THR A 482 -18.56 -7.75 15.42
N ILE A 483 -18.84 -6.52 15.85
CA ILE A 483 -18.59 -6.00 17.20
C ILE A 483 -19.73 -5.09 17.71
N PRO A 484 -21.03 -5.39 17.48
CA PRO A 484 -22.11 -4.48 17.83
C PRO A 484 -22.15 -4.06 19.30
N THR A 485 -21.67 -4.89 20.23
CA THR A 485 -21.71 -4.57 21.68
C THR A 485 -20.35 -4.32 22.32
N LEU A 486 -19.24 -4.54 21.60
CA LEU A 486 -17.88 -4.50 22.19
C LEU A 486 -17.55 -3.16 22.83
N TRP A 487 -17.88 -2.06 22.15
CA TRP A 487 -17.61 -0.71 22.66
C TRP A 487 -18.39 -0.39 23.94
N GLU A 488 -19.67 -0.77 23.99
CA GLU A 488 -20.51 -0.57 25.17
C GLU A 488 -19.96 -1.37 26.37
N HIS A 489 -19.53 -2.61 26.14
CA HIS A 489 -18.87 -3.42 27.16
C HIS A 489 -17.57 -2.79 27.63
N THR A 490 -16.77 -2.23 26.71
CA THR A 490 -15.50 -1.54 27.01
C THR A 490 -15.72 -0.33 27.90
N LEU A 491 -16.68 0.53 27.55
CA LEU A 491 -17.03 1.71 28.34
C LEU A 491 -17.60 1.35 29.71
N LYS A 492 -18.46 0.32 29.77
CA LYS A 492 -18.99 -0.21 31.03
C LYS A 492 -17.86 -0.66 31.95
N PHE A 493 -16.90 -1.43 31.43
CA PHE A 493 -15.73 -1.85 32.20
C PHE A 493 -14.91 -0.67 32.71
N ALA A 494 -14.62 0.31 31.84
CA ALA A 494 -13.86 1.50 32.21
C ALA A 494 -14.54 2.31 33.33
N HIS A 495 -15.87 2.47 33.25
CA HIS A 495 -16.66 3.15 34.27
C HIS A 495 -16.69 2.36 35.59
N GLU A 496 -16.97 1.06 35.56
CA GLU A 496 -17.00 0.21 36.76
C GLU A 496 -15.65 0.15 37.49
N LYS A 497 -14.55 0.14 36.74
CA LYS A 497 -13.18 0.16 37.25
C LYS A 497 -12.63 1.56 37.53
N GLN A 498 -13.43 2.61 37.27
CA GLN A 498 -13.05 4.02 37.43
C GLN A 498 -11.71 4.38 36.77
N LEU A 499 -11.51 3.88 35.54
CA LEU A 499 -10.27 4.10 34.81
C LEU A 499 -10.17 5.54 34.32
N ASN A 500 -8.96 6.11 34.37
CA ASN A 500 -8.65 7.37 33.74
C ASN A 500 -7.81 7.10 32.48
N THR A 501 -8.34 7.44 31.31
CA THR A 501 -7.74 7.07 30.02
C THR A 501 -7.62 8.30 29.13
N THR A 502 -6.42 8.53 28.58
CA THR A 502 -6.22 9.62 27.60
C THR A 502 -6.35 9.13 26.17
N LEU A 503 -5.99 7.86 25.92
CA LEU A 503 -5.89 7.30 24.58
C LEU A 503 -7.21 6.73 24.05
N LEU A 504 -8.08 6.21 24.93
CA LEU A 504 -9.36 5.60 24.52
C LEU A 504 -10.22 6.53 23.65
N ARG A 505 -10.12 7.85 23.83
CA ARG A 505 -10.83 8.83 23.00
C ARG A 505 -10.48 8.75 21.52
N PHE A 506 -9.26 8.34 21.18
CA PHE A 506 -8.90 8.12 19.78
C PHE A 506 -9.86 7.14 19.09
N PHE A 507 -10.46 6.22 19.85
CA PHE A 507 -11.41 5.24 19.37
C PHE A 507 -12.87 5.71 19.44
N GLY A 508 -13.17 6.77 20.18
CA GLY A 508 -14.51 7.35 20.26
C GLY A 508 -14.82 8.32 19.11
N SER A 509 -16.10 8.60 18.88
CA SER A 509 -16.57 9.76 18.11
C SER A 509 -16.96 10.92 19.02
N PRO A 510 -16.91 12.18 18.53
CA PRO A 510 -17.41 13.34 19.27
C PRO A 510 -18.90 13.25 19.63
N GLU A 511 -19.70 12.60 18.79
CA GLU A 511 -21.14 12.43 18.97
C GLU A 511 -21.51 11.21 19.83
N GLY A 512 -20.53 10.49 20.36
CA GLY A 512 -20.71 9.24 21.09
C GLY A 512 -20.70 8.00 20.20
N GLY A 513 -20.15 6.90 20.73
CA GLY A 513 -19.97 5.63 20.02
C GLY A 513 -18.53 5.36 19.57
N TYR A 514 -18.34 4.20 18.95
CA TYR A 514 -17.05 3.74 18.44
C TYR A 514 -16.83 4.21 17.00
N ASN A 515 -15.68 4.80 16.72
CA ASN A 515 -15.31 5.24 15.36
C ASN A 515 -14.75 4.09 14.48
N LEU A 516 -14.72 2.88 15.03
CA LEU A 516 -14.31 1.60 14.41
C LEU A 516 -12.80 1.45 14.16
N CYS A 517 -11.99 2.45 14.50
CA CYS A 517 -10.56 2.43 14.27
C CYS A 517 -9.84 1.42 15.18
N HIS A 518 -8.91 0.65 14.63
CA HIS A 518 -8.04 -0.23 15.40
C HIS A 518 -6.67 -0.36 14.75
N TYR A 519 -5.67 -0.76 15.53
CA TYR A 519 -4.37 -1.21 15.03
C TYR A 519 -4.53 -2.63 14.49
N TRP A 520 -3.95 -2.91 13.33
CA TRP A 520 -4.15 -4.20 12.70
C TRP A 520 -3.18 -5.26 13.23
N SER A 521 -3.69 -6.15 14.08
CA SER A 521 -2.88 -7.00 14.97
C SER A 521 -2.05 -8.10 14.31
N ASN A 522 -2.24 -8.40 13.01
CA ASN A 522 -1.34 -9.36 12.33
C ASN A 522 0.12 -8.87 12.28
N PHE A 523 0.34 -7.56 12.42
CA PHE A 523 1.63 -6.97 12.77
C PHE A 523 1.53 -6.31 14.14
N GLU A 524 2.28 -6.82 15.10
CA GLU A 524 2.45 -6.19 16.41
C GLU A 524 3.88 -6.39 16.89
N ILE A 525 4.54 -5.31 17.29
CA ILE A 525 5.74 -5.38 18.14
C ILE A 525 5.33 -4.80 19.48
N ALA A 526 5.21 -5.63 20.51
CA ALA A 526 4.68 -5.18 21.78
C ALA A 526 5.33 -5.87 22.97
N SER A 527 5.22 -5.21 24.11
CA SER A 527 5.59 -5.72 25.43
C SER A 527 4.56 -6.75 25.88
N LEU A 528 5.02 -7.95 26.23
CA LEU A 528 4.16 -8.99 26.83
C LEU A 528 3.62 -8.55 28.19
N ASN A 529 4.29 -7.60 28.86
CA ASN A 529 3.82 -7.06 30.14
C ASN A 529 2.51 -6.28 30.01
N LEU A 530 2.21 -5.72 28.84
CA LEU A 530 0.91 -5.10 28.57
C LEU A 530 -0.24 -6.10 28.76
N TRP A 531 -0.05 -7.33 28.27
CA TRP A 531 -1.06 -8.39 28.33
C TRP A 531 -1.04 -9.16 29.65
N ARG A 532 0.11 -9.18 30.34
CA ARG A 532 0.23 -9.78 31.67
C ARG A 532 -0.24 -8.84 32.79
N ASP A 533 -0.44 -7.55 32.49
CA ASP A 533 -0.97 -6.59 33.45
C ASP A 533 -2.32 -7.09 34.02
N PRO A 534 -2.48 -7.16 35.35
CA PRO A 534 -3.73 -7.59 35.96
C PRO A 534 -4.96 -6.83 35.47
N ARG A 535 -4.81 -5.54 35.10
CA ARG A 535 -5.89 -4.72 34.56
C ARG A 535 -6.36 -5.21 33.18
N TYR A 536 -5.42 -5.64 32.33
CA TYR A 536 -5.76 -6.26 31.06
C TYR A 536 -6.38 -7.64 31.24
N GLN A 537 -5.85 -8.44 32.18
CA GLN A 537 -6.42 -9.74 32.48
C GLN A 537 -7.88 -9.62 32.97
N ASP A 538 -8.15 -8.69 33.90
CA ASP A 538 -9.51 -8.35 34.35
C ASP A 538 -10.42 -7.94 33.17
N TYR A 539 -9.89 -7.15 32.23
CA TYR A 539 -10.63 -6.70 31.05
C TYR A 539 -10.95 -7.86 30.11
N PHE A 540 -9.96 -8.68 29.78
CA PHE A 540 -10.15 -9.85 28.95
C PHE A 540 -11.12 -10.84 29.60
N ASP A 541 -10.96 -11.14 30.88
CA ASP A 541 -11.83 -12.08 31.60
C ASP A 541 -13.28 -11.57 31.64
N TYR A 542 -13.48 -10.26 31.80
CA TYR A 542 -14.79 -9.64 31.66
C TYR A 542 -15.36 -9.81 30.24
N LEU A 543 -14.61 -9.48 29.20
CA LEU A 543 -15.05 -9.67 27.82
C LEU A 543 -15.36 -11.14 27.52
N ASP A 544 -14.53 -12.07 27.98
CA ASP A 544 -14.72 -13.51 27.77
C ASP A 544 -15.99 -14.01 28.48
N SER A 545 -16.29 -13.48 29.67
CA SER A 545 -17.50 -13.82 30.43
C SER A 545 -18.81 -13.50 29.71
N THR A 546 -18.80 -12.56 28.76
CA THR A 546 -19.97 -12.22 27.93
C THR A 546 -20.34 -13.34 26.95
N GLY A 547 -19.36 -14.17 26.56
CA GLY A 547 -19.50 -15.14 25.48
C GLY A 547 -19.48 -14.52 24.07
N ASN A 548 -19.29 -13.21 23.93
CA ASN A 548 -19.43 -12.51 22.65
C ASN A 548 -18.29 -12.77 21.66
N PHE A 549 -17.16 -13.36 22.07
CA PHE A 549 -16.23 -13.99 21.12
C PHE A 549 -16.92 -15.10 20.28
N PHE A 550 -17.99 -15.71 20.81
CA PHE A 550 -18.73 -16.83 20.21
C PHE A 550 -20.18 -16.49 19.82
N TYR A 551 -20.79 -15.45 20.40
CA TYR A 551 -22.08 -14.95 19.93
C TYR A 551 -21.90 -13.88 18.83
N GLU A 552 -20.90 -13.02 18.95
CA GLU A 552 -20.47 -12.06 17.93
C GLU A 552 -19.12 -12.49 17.33
N ARG A 553 -18.45 -11.63 16.56
CA ARG A 553 -17.16 -11.97 15.92
C ARG A 553 -16.06 -11.01 16.36
N TRP A 554 -15.91 -10.86 17.68
CA TRP A 554 -14.90 -9.98 18.29
C TRP A 554 -13.49 -10.40 17.89
N GLY A 555 -12.82 -9.54 17.12
CA GLY A 555 -11.43 -9.73 16.68
C GLY A 555 -10.43 -9.25 17.73
N ASP A 556 -9.31 -9.98 17.86
CA ASP A 556 -8.20 -9.61 18.73
C ASP A 556 -7.62 -8.22 18.42
N ALA A 557 -7.61 -7.82 17.15
CA ALA A 557 -7.14 -6.49 16.74
C ALA A 557 -7.86 -5.35 17.47
N ILE A 558 -9.18 -5.48 17.63
CA ILE A 558 -10.02 -4.48 18.27
C ILE A 558 -9.88 -4.58 19.79
N VAL A 559 -9.85 -5.80 20.33
CA VAL A 559 -9.66 -6.02 21.77
C VAL A 559 -8.31 -5.44 22.24
N HIS A 560 -7.22 -5.71 21.51
CA HIS A 560 -5.89 -5.16 21.76
C HIS A 560 -5.86 -3.63 21.63
N SER A 561 -6.51 -3.08 20.60
CA SER A 561 -6.56 -1.64 20.38
C SER A 561 -7.30 -0.91 21.50
N LEU A 562 -8.47 -1.42 21.91
CA LEU A 562 -9.24 -0.85 23.00
C LEU A 562 -8.50 -0.99 24.34
N ALA A 563 -7.84 -2.13 24.58
CA ALA A 563 -6.97 -2.29 25.75
C ALA A 563 -5.79 -1.30 25.77
N ALA A 564 -5.13 -1.09 24.64
CA ALA A 564 -4.11 -0.04 24.51
C ALA A 564 -4.72 1.34 24.81
N GLY A 565 -5.94 1.62 24.31
CA GLY A 565 -6.70 2.82 24.64
C GLY A 565 -6.99 3.01 26.12
N LEU A 566 -7.31 1.92 26.83
CA LEU A 566 -7.63 1.91 28.25
C LEU A 566 -6.38 2.08 29.14
N PHE A 567 -5.27 1.42 28.78
CA PHE A 567 -4.15 1.22 29.71
C PHE A 567 -2.85 1.92 29.32
N LEU A 568 -2.75 2.45 28.10
CA LEU A 568 -1.58 3.17 27.61
C LEU A 568 -1.88 4.64 27.32
N ASN A 569 -0.81 5.43 27.31
CA ASN A 569 -0.82 6.77 26.73
C ASN A 569 -0.36 6.72 25.27
N LYS A 570 -0.75 7.74 24.49
CA LYS A 570 -0.33 7.87 23.08
C LYS A 570 1.20 7.75 22.91
N THR A 571 1.99 8.29 23.83
CA THR A 571 3.46 8.28 23.76
C THR A 571 4.06 6.87 23.88
N GLN A 572 3.34 5.92 24.48
CA GLN A 572 3.74 4.52 24.63
C GLN A 572 3.36 3.66 23.41
N VAL A 573 2.57 4.20 22.48
CA VAL A 573 2.17 3.53 21.24
C VAL A 573 2.99 4.09 20.08
N HIS A 574 3.61 3.22 19.29
CA HIS A 574 4.49 3.59 18.18
C HIS A 574 3.95 3.15 16.83
N PHE A 575 4.02 4.05 15.85
CA PHE A 575 3.78 3.74 14.45
C PHE A 575 5.13 3.55 13.76
N PHE A 576 5.42 2.33 13.31
CA PHE A 576 6.63 2.00 12.57
C PHE A 576 6.48 2.44 11.12
N GLU A 577 6.89 3.68 10.84
CA GLU A 577 6.78 4.30 9.50
C GLU A 577 7.82 3.81 8.49
N ASP A 578 8.77 3.02 8.94
CA ASP A 578 9.95 2.54 8.22
C ASP A 578 9.90 1.02 7.93
N ILE A 579 8.95 0.30 8.53
CA ILE A 579 8.76 -1.13 8.31
C ILE A 579 7.70 -1.36 7.22
N GLY A 580 8.13 -1.37 5.96
CA GLY A 580 7.27 -1.69 4.82
C GLY A 580 6.66 -3.09 4.94
N TYR A 581 5.33 -3.16 4.98
CA TYR A 581 4.59 -4.35 5.37
C TYR A 581 3.30 -4.52 4.56
N LYS A 582 2.93 -5.75 4.20
CA LYS A 582 1.64 -6.06 3.56
C LYS A 582 1.04 -7.35 4.08
N HIS A 583 -0.26 -7.32 4.31
CA HIS A 583 -1.08 -8.51 4.53
C HIS A 583 -2.36 -8.36 3.68
N ASP A 584 -2.75 -9.42 2.97
CA ASP A 584 -3.84 -9.42 1.99
C ASP A 584 -3.81 -8.24 1.00
N ASN A 585 -4.79 -7.34 1.08
CA ASN A 585 -4.95 -6.18 0.20
C ASN A 585 -4.47 -4.87 0.83
N PHE A 586 -3.93 -4.92 2.04
CA PHE A 586 -3.55 -3.76 2.82
C PHE A 586 -2.03 -3.72 2.95
N ALA A 587 -1.43 -2.63 2.51
CA ALA A 587 0.01 -2.44 2.57
C ALA A 587 0.35 -1.08 3.17
N HIS A 588 1.32 -1.08 4.07
CA HIS A 588 2.07 0.10 4.48
C HIS A 588 3.36 0.13 3.68
N CYS A 589 3.54 1.12 2.82
CA CYS A 589 4.66 1.18 1.89
C CYS A 589 5.43 2.49 2.02
N VAL A 590 6.71 2.35 2.37
CA VAL A 590 7.64 3.44 2.63
C VAL A 590 8.34 3.85 1.35
N ASN A 591 8.39 5.15 1.07
CA ASN A 591 9.17 5.71 -0.03
C ASN A 591 10.39 6.42 0.54
N ASP A 592 11.51 5.70 0.58
CA ASP A 592 12.82 6.16 1.06
C ASP A 592 13.74 6.60 -0.09
N GLY A 593 13.19 6.79 -1.29
CA GLY A 593 13.88 7.31 -2.47
C GLY A 593 14.75 6.27 -3.19
N ILE A 594 15.48 6.71 -4.22
CA ILE A 594 16.23 5.80 -5.13
C ILE A 594 17.44 5.11 -4.48
N PHE A 595 17.90 5.60 -3.33
CA PHE A 595 18.98 5.02 -2.53
C PHE A 595 18.44 4.29 -1.30
N GLY A 596 17.11 4.18 -1.21
CA GLY A 596 16.39 3.47 -0.18
C GLY A 596 16.61 1.96 -0.21
N LYS A 597 16.20 1.32 0.88
CA LYS A 597 16.23 -0.14 1.06
C LYS A 597 14.83 -0.75 1.03
N CYS A 598 13.79 0.07 0.83
CA CYS A 598 12.42 -0.39 0.66
C CYS A 598 12.11 -0.79 -0.79
N MET A 599 11.58 -2.00 -0.96
CA MET A 599 11.20 -2.59 -2.25
C MET A 599 9.70 -2.86 -2.30
N CYS A 600 8.90 -1.79 -2.26
CA CYS A 600 7.45 -1.87 -2.45
C CYS A 600 7.08 -2.08 -3.92
N PRO A 601 6.30 -3.11 -4.29
CA PRO A 601 5.86 -3.32 -5.66
C PRO A 601 5.00 -2.16 -6.19
N GLU A 602 5.19 -1.76 -7.46
CA GLU A 602 4.46 -0.63 -8.07
C GLU A 602 2.93 -0.85 -8.13
N ASP A 603 2.48 -2.10 -8.15
CA ASP A 603 1.07 -2.49 -8.18
C ASP A 603 0.42 -2.59 -6.78
N VAL A 604 1.23 -2.51 -5.72
CA VAL A 604 0.78 -2.51 -4.33
C VAL A 604 0.53 -1.06 -3.89
N GLY A 605 -0.74 -0.70 -3.77
CA GLY A 605 -1.13 0.63 -3.27
C GLY A 605 -0.84 0.78 -1.77
N ASN A 606 -0.42 1.98 -1.34
CA ASN A 606 -0.27 2.28 0.09
C ASN A 606 -1.65 2.57 0.71
N PHE A 607 -2.02 1.79 1.73
CA PHE A 607 -3.29 1.88 2.43
C PHE A 607 -3.35 3.06 3.41
N ASP A 608 -2.22 3.59 3.84
CA ASP A 608 -2.09 4.68 4.83
C ASP A 608 -3.06 5.85 4.61
N GLU A 609 -3.30 6.22 3.34
CA GLU A 609 -4.13 7.37 2.92
C GLU A 609 -5.53 6.97 2.38
N MET A 610 -5.91 5.70 2.46
CA MET A 610 -7.19 5.20 1.92
C MET A 610 -8.35 5.40 2.92
N PHE A 611 -9.60 5.46 2.42
CA PHE A 611 -10.81 5.78 3.21
C PHE A 611 -11.07 4.87 4.44
N GLY A 612 -10.51 3.66 4.47
CA GLY A 612 -10.61 2.74 5.61
C GLY A 612 -9.46 2.82 6.60
N SER A 613 -8.40 3.60 6.32
CA SER A 613 -7.26 3.80 7.22
C SER A 613 -7.61 4.80 8.31
N CYS A 614 -7.08 4.58 9.50
CA CYS A 614 -7.17 5.51 10.62
C CYS A 614 -5.83 6.21 10.91
N LEU A 615 -4.83 6.07 10.02
CA LEU A 615 -3.47 6.53 10.30
C LEU A 615 -3.38 8.05 10.34
N SER A 616 -4.10 8.75 9.46
CA SER A 616 -4.19 10.22 9.45
C SER A 616 -4.78 10.75 10.76
N ASP A 617 -5.87 10.13 11.22
CA ASP A 617 -6.53 10.48 12.48
C ASP A 617 -5.60 10.19 13.66
N TRP A 618 -4.90 9.04 13.63
CA TRP A 618 -3.91 8.69 14.65
C TRP A 618 -2.76 9.70 14.71
N LYS A 619 -2.18 10.11 13.58
CA LYS A 619 -1.08 11.08 13.52
C LYS A 619 -1.51 12.47 14.01
N SER A 620 -2.73 12.88 13.69
CA SER A 620 -3.28 14.19 14.07
C SER A 620 -3.81 14.26 15.51
N PHE A 621 -4.18 13.12 16.12
CA PHE A 621 -4.70 13.06 17.49
C PHE A 621 -3.74 13.74 18.50
N ARG A 622 -4.27 14.50 19.47
CA ARG A 622 -3.51 15.17 20.53
C ARG A 622 -4.17 14.88 21.88
N THR A 623 -3.36 14.68 22.90
CA THR A 623 -3.83 14.37 24.27
C THR A 623 -3.88 15.59 25.19
N GLU A 624 -3.28 16.73 24.77
CA GLU A 624 -3.16 17.95 25.58
C GLU A 624 -4.47 18.78 25.59
N GLY A 625 -4.74 19.45 26.73
CA GLY A 625 -5.79 20.47 26.84
C GLY A 625 -7.18 20.00 27.30
N LEU A 626 -7.35 18.73 27.67
CA LEU A 626 -8.68 18.16 27.95
C LEU A 626 -8.72 17.54 29.36
N GLN A 627 -9.69 17.97 30.19
CA GLN A 627 -10.03 17.32 31.48
C GLN A 627 -11.15 16.28 31.27
N TRP A 628 -11.12 15.17 32.04
CA TRP A 628 -11.90 13.97 31.76
C TRP A 628 -12.87 13.64 32.89
N ASP A 629 -14.16 13.49 32.54
CA ASP A 629 -15.18 12.87 33.38
C ASP A 629 -16.01 11.88 32.54
N PHE A 630 -15.98 10.59 32.90
CA PHE A 630 -16.75 9.56 32.24
C PHE A 630 -18.19 9.61 32.74
N ARG A 631 -19.11 10.20 31.98
CA ARG A 631 -20.54 10.11 32.30
C ARG A 631 -20.99 8.64 32.26
N LYS A 632 -22.04 8.30 33.02
CA LYS A 632 -22.63 6.95 33.12
C LYS A 632 -23.03 6.29 31.79
N ASN A 633 -23.18 7.06 30.71
CA ASN A 633 -23.53 6.61 29.37
C ASN A 633 -22.37 6.64 28.36
N GLY A 634 -21.16 7.03 28.79
CA GLY A 634 -19.99 7.12 27.93
C GLY A 634 -19.91 8.37 27.05
N ASP A 635 -20.79 9.36 27.25
CA ASP A 635 -20.74 10.64 26.54
C ASP A 635 -19.52 11.47 26.97
N GLN A 636 -18.90 12.14 25.99
CA GLN A 636 -17.75 13.02 26.21
C GLN A 636 -18.23 14.47 26.41
N ILE A 637 -17.78 15.13 27.48
CA ILE A 637 -17.83 16.60 27.56
C ILE A 637 -16.48 17.13 27.09
N VAL A 638 -16.48 18.03 26.11
CA VAL A 638 -15.33 18.90 25.85
C VAL A 638 -15.52 20.12 26.73
N GLU A 639 -14.87 20.18 27.88
CA GLU A 639 -14.66 21.48 28.55
C GLU A 639 -13.50 22.17 27.84
N GLU A 640 -13.81 23.24 27.12
CA GLU A 640 -12.79 24.19 26.68
C GLU A 640 -12.17 24.80 27.94
N LYS A 641 -10.86 24.58 28.16
CA LYS A 641 -10.13 25.37 29.14
C LYS A 641 -10.14 26.83 28.66
N GLU A 642 -10.81 27.70 29.43
CA GLU A 642 -10.72 29.16 29.32
C GLU A 642 -9.27 29.67 29.37
#